data_AF-A0A1Y4RH48-F1
#
_entry.id   AF-A0A1Y4RH48-F1
#
_cell.length_a   1.000
_cell.length_b   1.000
_cell.length_c   1.000
_cell.angle_alpha   90.00
_cell.angle_beta   90.00
_cell.angle_gamma   90.00
#
_symmetry.space_group_name_H-M   'P 1'
#
loop_
_entity.id
_entity.type
_entity.pdbx_description
1 polymer ?
#
loop_
_entity_poly.entity_id
_entity_poly.type
_entity_poly.pdbx_seq_one_letter_code
_entity_poly.pdbx_strand_id
1 'polypeptide(L)'
;GTFYRADTLEDLDITCFDGVGLISKEYAEVVDKACCGSHTHTSFQIRMPYIKGMLHQVDFKDFLKRSGTQTIVDIWGKAHPVRSVDIILTRSQFKAYGWLQENGMTWEDYWDAFREYNHALYITNLSKTEPEKLVELNYQFLSTLSIQPEEFRPADLPEGWSHSPEDDPRQWLTKATETAYYNFRANETYQQEYFRRGLSQPKGSRANIMARVLEKNPRFIHEPIYTEQLDGQARKILKGYAVGRLLVPGDNRFLSGDLLELLRQLIAPRVFQLPGERDFCNQVMGDLFAEDCFFAPGAAYDHEDSCTLLRNPHIARNEELQLSVYPEGDELRQHYLGHLTDVVMVSADSLAAERLGGADYDGDLIKTIADPILNRCVKRNYDYDVHQQLSNNANLPLLKIPSLSAPKSDANDWQARFQTVENTFAARIGQICNAALDRSVIAYNDHADQEERKRCRRDLEALAIYSGLEIDAAKTGVRPNLDEFLGGRKVKRTPFLQYKYLLERAEERRRAWYEPTHRERLDAFFAGIDWDTVDSPVERLPWLARQLERNTPKIQEKPAKDSELFAFAQERSWKRLLDEKTLSSVSALLWDYEHCLSRIRACRAPAKGQQRKTDIDRILYARGQEEVCDSDELYAFFQQLSPERLSVLRKAIVEQQWHLMTEEQRETFLREYLPEAADYYDFLTDFRHGGFRMLGDLVCDVDDLATARERKQLRRPADSPAFQKMMEAYLSAPFSGNERAVVSKVCRKLLNKIVRPSLAVPYVVALDKRNLLWDLLPDHIEEHVLEVDHAE
;
A
#
# COMPACT_ATOMS: atom_id res chain seq x y z
N GLY A 1 -28.83 -11.81 -5.67
CA GLY A 1 -29.31 -13.20 -5.70
C GLY A 1 -29.21 -13.79 -4.31
N THR A 2 -30.14 -14.67 -3.96
CA THR A 2 -30.04 -15.47 -2.72
C THR A 2 -29.31 -16.76 -3.07
N PHE A 3 -28.18 -17.00 -2.43
CA PHE A 3 -27.37 -18.20 -2.60
C PHE A 3 -27.41 -19.01 -1.30
N TYR A 4 -27.15 -20.31 -1.41
CA TYR A 4 -27.04 -21.21 -0.25
C TYR A 4 -25.89 -22.18 -0.49
N ARG A 5 -25.08 -22.43 0.54
CA ARG A 5 -24.06 -23.48 0.52
C ARG A 5 -24.72 -24.86 0.52
N ALA A 6 -24.29 -25.73 -0.39
CA ALA A 6 -24.63 -27.16 -0.43
C ALA A 6 -23.35 -27.99 -0.57
N ASP A 7 -23.37 -29.20 -0.02
CA ASP A 7 -22.26 -30.15 -0.13
C ASP A 7 -22.61 -31.20 -1.19
N THR A 8 -21.72 -31.39 -2.18
CA THR A 8 -21.89 -32.32 -3.29
C THR A 8 -20.59 -33.07 -3.58
N LEU A 9 -20.72 -34.21 -4.27
CA LEU A 9 -19.61 -34.93 -4.90
C LEU A 9 -19.84 -34.86 -6.42
N GLU A 10 -18.95 -34.20 -7.15
CA GLU A 10 -19.09 -33.98 -8.60
C GLU A 10 -17.73 -33.88 -9.29
N ASP A 11 -17.71 -34.20 -10.59
CA ASP A 11 -16.57 -33.95 -11.46
C ASP A 11 -16.55 -32.46 -11.88
N LEU A 12 -15.35 -31.89 -12.03
CA LEU A 12 -15.15 -30.49 -12.39
C LEU A 12 -14.40 -30.36 -13.72
N ASP A 13 -14.98 -29.60 -14.64
CA ASP A 13 -14.32 -29.21 -15.88
C ASP A 13 -13.36 -28.05 -15.62
N ILE A 14 -12.08 -28.21 -15.94
CA ILE A 14 -11.02 -27.23 -15.72
C ILE A 14 -10.51 -26.69 -17.06
N THR A 15 -10.32 -25.37 -17.14
CA THR A 15 -9.64 -24.73 -18.28
C THR A 15 -8.15 -24.58 -17.99
N CYS A 16 -7.33 -25.52 -18.50
CA CYS A 16 -5.93 -25.68 -18.06
C CYS A 16 -5.01 -24.46 -18.22
N PHE A 17 -5.26 -23.60 -19.23
CA PHE A 17 -4.41 -22.42 -19.52
C PHE A 17 -5.25 -21.14 -19.61
N ASP A 18 -6.21 -20.97 -18.69
CA ASP A 18 -7.07 -19.79 -18.71
C ASP A 18 -6.27 -18.49 -18.47
N GLY A 19 -6.03 -17.73 -19.54
CA GLY A 19 -5.37 -16.43 -19.47
C GLY A 19 -3.88 -16.44 -19.80
N VAL A 20 -3.29 -17.60 -20.11
CA VAL A 20 -1.86 -17.75 -20.44
C VAL A 20 -1.62 -17.71 -21.95
N GLY A 21 -0.51 -17.09 -22.34
CA GLY A 21 0.07 -17.18 -23.67
C GLY A 21 1.59 -17.17 -23.61
N LEU A 22 2.21 -17.33 -24.78
CA LEU A 22 3.67 -17.40 -24.94
C LEU A 22 4.16 -16.24 -25.79
N ILE A 23 5.33 -15.69 -25.44
CA ILE A 23 6.05 -14.70 -26.25
C ILE A 23 7.44 -15.25 -26.58
N SER A 24 7.87 -15.09 -27.83
CA SER A 24 9.18 -15.55 -28.27
C SER A 24 10.30 -14.75 -27.59
N LYS A 25 11.48 -15.34 -27.43
CA LYS A 25 12.64 -14.64 -26.83
C LYS A 25 12.98 -13.34 -27.57
N GLU A 26 12.94 -13.35 -28.89
CA GLU A 26 13.30 -12.18 -29.69
C GLU A 26 12.30 -11.04 -29.50
N TYR A 27 11.00 -11.37 -29.45
CA TYR A 27 9.97 -10.35 -29.31
C TYR A 27 9.81 -9.86 -27.85
N ALA A 28 10.05 -10.73 -26.86
CA ALA A 28 10.11 -10.34 -25.45
C ALA A 28 11.17 -9.26 -25.22
N GLU A 29 12.36 -9.41 -25.81
CA GLU A 29 13.43 -8.42 -25.74
C GLU A 29 13.01 -7.07 -26.36
N VAL A 30 12.26 -7.08 -27.46
CA VAL A 30 11.74 -5.86 -28.10
C VAL A 30 10.72 -5.16 -27.20
N VAL A 31 9.76 -5.91 -26.67
CA VAL A 31 8.72 -5.39 -25.77
C VAL A 31 9.35 -4.79 -24.52
N ASP A 32 10.29 -5.50 -23.91
CA ASP A 32 10.90 -5.10 -22.65
C ASP A 32 11.78 -3.85 -22.79
N LYS A 33 12.60 -3.78 -23.85
CA LYS A 33 13.37 -2.57 -24.17
C LYS A 33 12.47 -1.37 -24.43
N ALA A 34 11.30 -1.57 -25.05
CA ALA A 34 10.33 -0.51 -25.23
C ALA A 34 9.71 -0.04 -23.90
N CYS A 35 9.55 -0.95 -22.93
CA CYS A 35 9.00 -0.65 -21.60
C CYS A 35 10.01 0.02 -20.66
N CYS A 36 11.23 -0.52 -20.54
CA CYS A 36 12.19 -0.12 -19.50
C CYS A 36 13.59 0.26 -20.01
N GLY A 37 13.86 0.17 -21.33
CA GLY A 37 15.16 0.50 -21.93
C GLY A 37 16.23 -0.58 -21.81
N SER A 38 15.93 -1.69 -21.13
CA SER A 38 16.78 -2.88 -20.98
C SER A 38 15.98 -4.17 -21.19
N HIS A 39 16.64 -5.31 -21.21
CA HIS A 39 15.97 -6.61 -21.18
C HIS A 39 16.21 -7.26 -19.81
N THR A 40 15.25 -7.08 -18.91
CA THR A 40 15.26 -7.52 -17.50
C THR A 40 14.03 -8.34 -17.13
N HIS A 41 12.91 -8.17 -17.84
CA HIS A 41 11.63 -8.81 -17.57
C HIS A 41 11.35 -9.95 -18.56
N THR A 42 10.73 -11.02 -18.05
CA THR A 42 10.48 -12.25 -18.82
C THR A 42 9.00 -12.64 -18.85
N SER A 43 8.16 -11.97 -18.06
CA SER A 43 6.71 -12.18 -18.02
C SER A 43 5.99 -10.85 -18.11
N PHE A 44 4.94 -10.79 -18.93
CA PHE A 44 4.25 -9.57 -19.29
C PHE A 44 2.74 -9.76 -19.12
N GLN A 45 2.11 -8.95 -18.27
CA GLN A 45 0.66 -8.87 -18.26
C GLN A 45 0.21 -7.89 -19.34
N ILE A 46 -0.55 -8.38 -20.31
CA ILE A 46 -0.90 -7.65 -21.53
C ILE A 46 -2.36 -7.21 -21.58
N ARG A 47 -2.61 -6.15 -22.35
CA ARG A 47 -3.93 -5.74 -22.82
C ARG A 47 -3.89 -5.33 -24.28
N MET A 48 -4.91 -5.74 -25.01
CA MET A 48 -5.35 -5.15 -26.27
C MET A 48 -6.88 -5.07 -26.23
N PRO A 49 -7.56 -4.36 -27.15
CA PRO A 49 -9.02 -4.40 -27.21
C PRO A 49 -9.52 -5.85 -27.19
N TYR A 50 -10.36 -6.19 -26.21
CA TYR A 50 -10.89 -7.55 -25.97
C TYR A 50 -9.85 -8.66 -25.73
N ILE A 51 -8.56 -8.35 -25.55
CA ILE A 51 -7.52 -9.34 -25.20
C ILE A 51 -6.92 -8.98 -23.84
N LYS A 52 -6.89 -9.96 -22.94
CA LYS A 52 -6.32 -9.85 -21.59
C LYS A 52 -5.62 -11.15 -21.23
N GLY A 53 -4.43 -11.07 -20.64
CA GLY A 53 -3.80 -12.20 -19.97
C GLY A 53 -2.31 -12.01 -19.75
N MET A 54 -1.62 -13.11 -19.48
CA MET A 54 -0.17 -13.19 -19.33
C MET A 54 0.51 -13.68 -20.60
N LEU A 55 1.69 -13.15 -20.90
CA LEU A 55 2.65 -13.71 -21.84
C LEU A 55 3.93 -14.05 -21.10
N HIS A 56 4.38 -15.29 -21.21
CA HIS A 56 5.66 -15.75 -20.67
C HIS A 56 6.67 -15.97 -21.78
N GLN A 57 7.90 -15.48 -21.58
CA GLN A 57 9.00 -15.63 -22.51
C GLN A 57 9.43 -17.09 -22.57
N VAL A 58 9.20 -17.74 -23.71
CA VAL A 58 9.56 -19.15 -23.92
C VAL A 58 10.16 -19.31 -25.31
N ASP A 59 11.18 -20.15 -25.42
CA ASP A 59 11.81 -20.49 -26.70
C ASP A 59 10.97 -21.52 -27.48
N PHE A 60 9.70 -21.20 -27.71
CA PHE A 60 8.78 -22.10 -28.38
C PHE A 60 9.19 -22.35 -29.84
N LYS A 61 9.93 -21.41 -30.45
CA LYS A 61 10.45 -21.57 -31.82
C LYS A 61 11.48 -22.70 -31.89
N ASP A 62 12.44 -22.74 -30.97
CA ASP A 62 13.39 -23.85 -30.86
C ASP A 62 12.68 -25.16 -30.51
N PHE A 63 11.83 -25.14 -29.47
CA PHE A 63 11.10 -26.31 -29.00
C PHE A 63 10.33 -27.01 -30.14
N LEU A 64 9.51 -26.23 -30.86
CA LEU A 64 8.67 -26.75 -31.95
C LEU A 64 9.51 -27.21 -33.15
N LYS A 65 10.60 -26.51 -33.46
CA LYS A 65 11.52 -26.95 -34.50
C LYS A 65 12.15 -28.31 -34.17
N ARG A 66 12.57 -28.52 -32.91
CA ARG A 66 13.13 -29.79 -32.44
C ARG A 66 12.11 -30.92 -32.41
N SER A 67 10.83 -30.60 -32.23
CA SER A 67 9.73 -31.58 -32.32
C SER A 67 9.28 -31.90 -33.75
N GLY A 68 9.93 -31.32 -34.78
CA GLY A 68 9.53 -31.46 -36.19
C GLY A 68 8.33 -30.60 -36.61
N THR A 69 7.84 -29.73 -35.73
CA THR A 69 6.71 -28.83 -36.00
C THR A 69 7.20 -27.60 -36.76
N GLN A 70 6.80 -27.48 -38.03
CA GLN A 70 7.17 -26.33 -38.87
C GLN A 70 6.09 -25.24 -38.95
N THR A 71 4.83 -25.62 -38.69
CA THR A 71 3.66 -24.74 -38.78
C THR A 71 2.70 -24.99 -37.62
N ILE A 72 2.11 -23.93 -37.09
CA ILE A 72 1.03 -23.98 -36.09
C ILE A 72 -0.27 -23.58 -36.78
N VAL A 73 -1.37 -24.25 -36.46
CA VAL A 73 -2.70 -23.90 -36.98
C VAL A 73 -3.45 -23.15 -35.88
N ASP A 74 -3.94 -21.95 -36.19
CA ASP A 74 -4.74 -21.18 -35.23
C ASP A 74 -6.18 -21.68 -35.11
N ILE A 75 -6.95 -21.09 -34.19
CA ILE A 75 -8.34 -21.46 -33.92
C ILE A 75 -9.30 -21.22 -35.10
N TRP A 76 -8.86 -20.50 -36.14
CA TRP A 76 -9.60 -20.26 -37.37
C TRP A 76 -9.12 -21.15 -38.54
N GLY A 77 -8.19 -22.07 -38.28
CA GLY A 77 -7.69 -23.02 -39.27
C GLY A 77 -6.57 -22.46 -40.16
N LYS A 78 -6.03 -21.27 -39.87
CA LYS A 78 -4.96 -20.68 -40.66
C LYS A 78 -3.61 -21.20 -40.17
N ALA A 79 -2.80 -21.69 -41.10
CA ALA A 79 -1.47 -22.20 -40.83
C ALA A 79 -0.44 -21.07 -40.83
N HIS A 80 0.38 -21.01 -39.78
CA HIS A 80 1.44 -20.03 -39.59
C HIS A 80 2.79 -20.75 -39.47
N PRO A 81 3.81 -20.36 -40.24
CA PRO A 81 5.18 -20.87 -40.03
C PRO A 81 5.67 -20.51 -38.62
N VAL A 82 6.20 -21.48 -37.87
CA VAL A 82 6.67 -21.27 -36.48
C VAL A 82 7.66 -20.09 -36.38
N ARG A 83 8.57 -20.00 -37.35
CA ARG A 83 9.60 -18.93 -37.41
C ARG A 83 9.06 -17.50 -37.51
N SER A 84 7.81 -17.32 -37.95
CA SER A 84 7.18 -16.00 -38.11
C SER A 84 6.18 -15.67 -37.00
N VAL A 85 6.02 -16.56 -36.01
CA VAL A 85 5.11 -16.34 -34.88
C VAL A 85 5.88 -15.71 -33.73
N ASP A 86 5.47 -14.53 -33.29
CA ASP A 86 6.10 -13.85 -32.16
C ASP A 86 5.36 -14.04 -30.83
N ILE A 87 4.03 -14.19 -30.90
CA ILE A 87 3.13 -14.40 -29.77
C ILE A 87 2.16 -15.53 -30.09
N ILE A 88 1.91 -16.40 -29.11
CA ILE A 88 0.83 -17.40 -29.12
C ILE A 88 -0.14 -17.03 -28.01
N LEU A 89 -1.41 -16.81 -28.37
CA LEU A 89 -2.48 -16.56 -27.41
C LEU A 89 -3.37 -17.80 -27.28
N THR A 90 -3.83 -18.09 -26.07
CA THR A 90 -4.91 -19.06 -25.87
C THR A 90 -6.28 -18.42 -26.14
N ARG A 91 -7.27 -19.24 -26.50
CA ARG A 91 -8.64 -18.75 -26.79
C ARG A 91 -9.21 -17.93 -25.65
N SER A 92 -8.94 -18.30 -24.40
CA SER A 92 -9.53 -17.62 -23.24
C SER A 92 -8.98 -16.21 -23.03
N GLN A 93 -7.81 -15.88 -23.58
CA GLN A 93 -7.30 -14.50 -23.56
C GLN A 93 -8.12 -13.57 -24.46
N PHE A 94 -8.76 -14.09 -25.51
CA PHE A 94 -9.57 -13.31 -26.44
C PHE A 94 -11.06 -13.31 -26.06
N LYS A 95 -11.46 -12.29 -25.31
CA LYS A 95 -12.79 -12.17 -24.69
C LYS A 95 -13.92 -11.88 -25.70
N ALA A 96 -13.60 -11.46 -26.93
CA ALA A 96 -14.58 -11.21 -28.00
C ALA A 96 -14.74 -12.36 -29.01
N TYR A 97 -14.13 -13.53 -28.77
CA TYR A 97 -14.22 -14.66 -29.70
C TYR A 97 -15.68 -15.03 -30.06
N GLY A 98 -16.54 -15.20 -29.04
CA GLY A 98 -17.96 -15.51 -29.26
C GLY A 98 -18.70 -14.37 -29.97
N TRP A 99 -18.40 -13.12 -29.59
CA TRP A 99 -19.04 -11.94 -30.18
C TRP A 99 -18.72 -11.78 -31.67
N LEU A 100 -17.48 -12.03 -32.11
CA LEU A 100 -17.16 -12.02 -33.54
C LEU A 100 -17.97 -13.07 -34.30
N GLN A 101 -18.08 -14.29 -33.77
CA GLN A 101 -18.84 -15.37 -34.40
C GLN A 101 -20.34 -15.04 -34.50
N GLU A 102 -20.93 -14.52 -33.41
CA GLU A 102 -22.34 -14.13 -33.37
C GLU A 102 -22.68 -13.00 -34.35
N ASN A 103 -21.71 -12.13 -34.66
CA ASN A 103 -21.89 -11.00 -35.57
C ASN A 103 -21.36 -11.27 -36.99
N GLY A 104 -20.94 -12.50 -37.30
CA GLY A 104 -20.40 -12.85 -38.63
C GLY A 104 -19.12 -12.10 -39.00
N MET A 105 -18.36 -11.65 -38.00
CA MET A 105 -17.09 -10.95 -38.18
C MET A 105 -15.90 -11.92 -38.12
N THR A 106 -14.82 -11.53 -38.77
CA THR A 106 -13.57 -12.28 -38.92
C THR A 106 -12.46 -11.73 -38.02
N TRP A 107 -11.35 -12.47 -37.93
CA TRP A 107 -10.15 -12.00 -37.24
C TRP A 107 -9.53 -10.78 -37.95
N GLU A 108 -9.65 -10.71 -39.27
CA GLU A 108 -9.24 -9.57 -40.08
C GLU A 108 -10.04 -8.31 -39.72
N ASP A 109 -11.36 -8.41 -39.49
CA ASP A 109 -12.20 -7.27 -39.07
C ASP A 109 -11.73 -6.69 -37.72
N TYR A 110 -11.31 -7.55 -36.78
CA TYR A 110 -10.71 -7.11 -35.51
C TYR A 110 -9.46 -6.28 -35.74
N TRP A 111 -8.56 -6.73 -36.63
CA TRP A 111 -7.32 -6.01 -36.93
C TRP A 111 -7.55 -4.72 -37.69
N ASP A 112 -8.57 -4.65 -38.54
CA ASP A 112 -8.95 -3.43 -39.24
C ASP A 112 -9.43 -2.37 -38.23
N ALA A 113 -10.30 -2.75 -37.30
CA ALA A 113 -10.70 -1.86 -36.20
C ALA A 113 -9.50 -1.48 -35.31
N PHE A 114 -8.64 -2.44 -34.96
CA PHE A 114 -7.45 -2.19 -34.14
C PHE A 114 -6.55 -1.10 -34.76
N ARG A 115 -6.35 -1.14 -36.09
CA ARG A 115 -5.57 -0.15 -36.83
C ARG A 115 -6.31 1.18 -36.98
N GLU A 116 -7.61 1.13 -37.30
CA GLU A 116 -8.46 2.33 -37.43
C GLU A 116 -8.40 3.20 -36.17
N TYR A 117 -8.50 2.57 -35.00
CA TYR A 117 -8.47 3.26 -33.70
C TYR A 117 -7.06 3.42 -33.12
N ASN A 118 -6.01 3.10 -33.89
CA ASN A 118 -4.60 3.25 -33.51
C ASN A 118 -4.28 2.62 -32.14
N HIS A 119 -4.76 1.41 -31.91
CA HIS A 119 -4.45 0.65 -30.70
C HIS A 119 -3.04 0.09 -30.73
N ALA A 120 -2.55 -0.31 -29.56
CA ALA A 120 -1.23 -0.91 -29.37
C ALA A 120 -1.32 -2.13 -28.44
N LEU A 121 -0.21 -2.86 -28.31
CA LEU A 121 -0.01 -3.79 -27.21
C LEU A 121 0.31 -2.98 -25.94
N TYR A 122 -0.57 -3.04 -24.95
CA TYR A 122 -0.36 -2.36 -23.67
C TYR A 122 0.15 -3.35 -22.64
N ILE A 123 1.16 -2.95 -21.86
CA ILE A 123 1.68 -3.73 -20.74
C ILE A 123 1.13 -3.11 -19.45
N THR A 124 0.39 -3.90 -18.66
CA THR A 124 -0.19 -3.45 -17.39
C THR A 124 0.64 -3.85 -16.18
N ASN A 125 1.43 -4.93 -16.30
CA ASN A 125 2.32 -5.39 -15.25
C ASN A 125 3.49 -6.19 -15.84
N LEU A 126 4.60 -6.27 -15.09
CA LEU A 126 5.85 -6.91 -15.49
C LEU A 126 6.34 -7.84 -14.37
N SER A 127 7.14 -8.84 -14.70
CA SER A 127 7.86 -9.63 -13.69
C SER A 127 8.76 -8.75 -12.83
N LYS A 128 9.05 -9.15 -11.60
CA LYS A 128 10.09 -8.51 -10.77
C LYS A 128 11.46 -8.62 -11.45
N THR A 129 12.34 -7.66 -11.16
CA THR A 129 13.74 -7.67 -11.61
C THR A 129 14.62 -8.58 -10.75
N GLU A 130 14.25 -8.74 -9.48
CA GLU A 130 14.96 -9.57 -8.52
C GLU A 130 13.95 -10.36 -7.67
N PRO A 131 14.23 -11.65 -7.40
CA PRO A 131 13.38 -12.46 -6.53
C PRO A 131 13.44 -11.99 -5.08
N GLU A 132 12.32 -12.14 -4.36
CA GLU A 132 12.24 -11.79 -2.93
C GLU A 132 12.56 -13.00 -2.05
N LYS A 133 13.22 -12.75 -0.91
CA LYS A 133 13.46 -13.78 0.12
C LYS A 133 12.38 -13.82 1.20
N LEU A 134 11.76 -12.67 1.43
CA LEU A 134 10.72 -12.48 2.43
C LEU A 134 9.51 -11.85 1.76
N VAL A 135 8.33 -12.33 2.12
CA VAL A 135 7.05 -11.82 1.63
C VAL A 135 6.16 -11.39 2.80
N GLU A 136 5.35 -10.36 2.56
CA GLU A 136 4.34 -9.91 3.53
C GLU A 136 3.14 -10.88 3.57
N LEU A 137 2.93 -11.52 4.71
CA LEU A 137 1.79 -12.35 5.05
C LEU A 137 0.74 -11.52 5.79
N ASN A 138 -0.47 -11.45 5.22
CA ASN A 138 -1.61 -10.71 5.75
C ASN A 138 -2.34 -11.48 6.88
N TYR A 139 -3.00 -10.76 7.79
CA TYR A 139 -3.74 -11.29 8.94
C TYR A 139 -4.81 -12.32 8.57
N GLN A 140 -5.32 -12.21 7.34
CA GLN A 140 -6.28 -13.14 6.76
C GLN A 140 -5.74 -14.57 6.77
N PHE A 141 -4.49 -14.76 6.33
CA PHE A 141 -3.83 -16.07 6.38
C PHE A 141 -3.58 -16.51 7.82
N LEU A 142 -3.08 -15.60 8.66
CA LEU A 142 -2.80 -15.91 10.07
C LEU A 142 -4.03 -16.44 10.82
N SER A 143 -5.23 -16.02 10.41
CA SER A 143 -6.47 -16.43 11.04
C SER A 143 -6.89 -17.87 10.71
N THR A 144 -6.38 -18.46 9.63
CA THR A 144 -6.74 -19.83 9.20
C THR A 144 -5.71 -20.86 9.62
N LEU A 145 -4.46 -20.45 9.87
CA LEU A 145 -3.38 -21.33 10.32
C LEU A 145 -3.66 -21.97 11.69
N SER A 146 -3.34 -23.26 11.84
CA SER A 146 -3.39 -23.96 13.14
C SER A 146 -2.11 -23.73 13.97
N ILE A 147 -1.90 -22.45 14.32
CA ILE A 147 -0.70 -21.96 15.03
C ILE A 147 -0.81 -22.26 16.52
N GLN A 148 0.23 -22.86 17.11
CA GLN A 148 0.37 -22.97 18.56
C GLN A 148 1.04 -21.71 19.16
N PRO A 149 0.76 -21.32 20.42
CA PRO A 149 1.35 -20.12 21.02
C PRO A 149 2.88 -20.04 20.91
N GLU A 150 3.57 -21.15 21.15
CA GLU A 150 5.03 -21.29 21.08
C GLU A 150 5.58 -21.15 19.65
N GLU A 151 4.76 -21.42 18.64
CA GLU A 151 5.13 -21.29 17.22
C GLU A 151 4.96 -19.86 16.71
N PHE A 152 4.02 -19.10 17.29
CA PHE A 152 3.78 -17.72 16.88
C PHE A 152 4.84 -16.77 17.44
N ARG A 153 4.91 -16.71 18.78
CA ARG A 153 5.89 -15.96 19.55
C ARG A 153 5.91 -16.54 20.97
N PRO A 154 6.95 -17.31 21.35
CA PRO A 154 7.08 -17.85 22.70
C PRO A 154 6.98 -16.77 23.78
N ALA A 155 6.26 -17.07 24.86
CA ALA A 155 5.97 -16.11 25.93
C ALA A 155 7.18 -15.76 26.81
N ASP A 156 8.23 -16.59 26.78
CA ASP A 156 9.48 -16.37 27.50
C ASP A 156 10.45 -15.42 26.77
N LEU A 157 10.15 -15.05 25.53
CA LEU A 157 10.94 -14.07 24.78
C LEU A 157 10.82 -12.67 25.38
N PRO A 158 11.86 -11.84 25.29
CA PRO A 158 11.82 -10.48 25.81
C PRO A 158 10.78 -9.65 25.04
N GLU A 159 10.18 -8.66 25.70
CA GLU A 159 9.20 -7.76 25.06
C GLU A 159 9.79 -6.88 23.95
N GLY A 160 11.11 -6.76 23.88
CA GLY A 160 11.87 -6.08 22.83
C GLY A 160 13.33 -6.53 22.84
N TRP A 161 14.12 -6.06 21.86
CA TRP A 161 15.40 -6.69 21.53
C TRP A 161 16.60 -5.76 21.75
N SER A 162 17.54 -6.17 22.60
CA SER A 162 18.84 -5.49 22.79
C SER A 162 19.94 -6.01 21.85
N HIS A 163 19.73 -7.18 21.26
CA HIS A 163 20.59 -7.87 20.31
C HIS A 163 19.71 -8.41 19.17
N SER A 164 20.31 -8.98 18.12
CA SER A 164 19.53 -9.44 16.96
C SER A 164 18.64 -10.63 17.37
N PRO A 165 17.35 -10.65 17.00
CA PRO A 165 16.52 -11.85 17.20
C PRO A 165 17.10 -13.09 16.50
N GLU A 166 17.91 -12.92 15.45
CA GLU A 166 18.62 -14.01 14.78
C GLU A 166 19.64 -14.72 15.67
N ASP A 167 20.10 -14.09 16.76
CA ASP A 167 21.05 -14.72 17.69
C ASP A 167 20.37 -15.83 18.53
N ASP A 168 19.03 -15.82 18.64
CA ASP A 168 18.28 -16.93 19.25
C ASP A 168 18.15 -18.08 18.23
N PRO A 169 18.58 -19.32 18.55
CA PRO A 169 18.55 -20.43 17.61
C PRO A 169 17.13 -20.95 17.32
N ARG A 170 16.13 -20.59 18.14
CA ARG A 170 14.74 -21.02 17.94
C ARG A 170 14.12 -20.32 16.73
N GLN A 171 13.08 -20.93 16.18
CA GLN A 171 12.27 -20.36 15.11
C GLN A 171 10.87 -20.05 15.65
N TRP A 172 10.32 -18.91 15.26
CA TRP A 172 8.93 -18.50 15.53
C TRP A 172 8.44 -17.58 14.41
N LEU A 173 7.13 -17.52 14.19
CA LEU A 173 6.55 -16.90 12.99
C LEU A 173 6.81 -15.38 12.89
N THR A 174 6.86 -14.67 14.01
CA THR A 174 7.10 -13.21 14.00
C THR A 174 8.57 -12.83 13.92
N LYS A 175 9.51 -13.80 13.97
CA LYS A 175 10.96 -13.57 14.06
C LYS A 175 11.49 -12.65 12.97
N ALA A 176 11.23 -12.98 11.70
CA ALA A 176 11.74 -12.18 10.57
C ALA A 176 11.20 -10.74 10.57
N THR A 177 9.97 -10.52 11.05
CA THR A 177 9.39 -9.17 11.20
C THR A 177 10.09 -8.39 12.31
N GLU A 178 10.33 -9.02 13.45
CA GLU A 178 11.04 -8.43 14.59
C GLU A 178 12.51 -8.16 14.25
N THR A 179 13.18 -9.07 13.54
CA THR A 179 14.54 -8.89 13.01
C THR A 179 14.60 -7.69 12.09
N ALA A 180 13.66 -7.58 11.13
CA ALA A 180 13.63 -6.43 10.21
C ALA A 180 13.41 -5.11 10.97
N TYR A 181 12.54 -5.09 11.98
CA TYR A 181 12.35 -3.92 12.84
C TYR A 181 13.62 -3.56 13.61
N TYR A 182 14.22 -4.53 14.30
CA TYR A 182 15.48 -4.37 15.03
C TYR A 182 16.58 -3.82 14.11
N ASN A 183 16.69 -4.37 12.91
CA ASN A 183 17.70 -3.99 11.93
C ASN A 183 17.65 -2.50 11.56
N PHE A 184 16.45 -1.95 11.34
CA PHE A 184 16.32 -0.50 11.11
C PHE A 184 16.43 0.32 12.40
N ARG A 185 16.09 -0.23 13.56
CA ARG A 185 16.00 0.50 14.83
C ARG A 185 17.33 0.59 15.60
N ALA A 186 18.11 -0.49 15.58
CA ALA A 186 19.16 -0.77 16.55
C ALA A 186 20.40 -1.51 15.99
N ASN A 187 20.45 -1.85 14.71
CA ASN A 187 21.61 -2.54 14.09
C ASN A 187 22.42 -1.58 13.21
N GLU A 188 23.53 -1.07 13.71
CA GLU A 188 24.35 -0.08 12.99
C GLU A 188 24.89 -0.62 11.66
N THR A 189 25.40 -1.86 11.65
CA THR A 189 25.93 -2.51 10.44
C THR A 189 24.86 -2.61 9.36
N TYR A 190 23.65 -3.04 9.72
CA TYR A 190 22.54 -3.11 8.77
C TYR A 190 22.12 -1.73 8.29
N GLN A 191 22.04 -0.73 9.17
CA GLN A 191 21.68 0.64 8.79
C GLN A 191 22.66 1.21 7.76
N GLN A 192 23.96 0.96 7.92
CA GLN A 192 24.98 1.36 6.94
C GLN A 192 24.80 0.64 5.61
N GLU A 193 24.63 -0.70 5.64
CA GLU A 193 24.45 -1.51 4.45
C GLU A 193 23.18 -1.13 3.66
N TYR A 194 22.09 -0.81 4.37
CA TYR A 194 20.85 -0.33 3.76
C TYR A 194 21.08 0.89 2.85
N PHE A 195 21.89 1.85 3.28
CA PHE A 195 22.25 3.01 2.46
C PHE A 195 23.29 2.66 1.39
N ARG A 196 24.24 1.75 1.67
CA ARG A 196 25.25 1.30 0.69
C ARG A 196 24.63 0.68 -0.56
N ARG A 197 23.49 -0.02 -0.44
CA ARG A 197 22.71 -0.51 -1.60
C ARG A 197 22.30 0.60 -2.57
N GLY A 198 22.26 1.86 -2.13
CA GLY A 198 22.05 3.02 -3.00
C GLY A 198 23.13 3.21 -4.07
N LEU A 199 24.31 2.59 -3.94
CA LEU A 199 25.37 2.65 -4.95
C LEU A 199 24.97 2.05 -6.30
N SER A 200 24.08 1.05 -6.31
CA SER A 200 23.56 0.44 -7.55
C SER A 200 22.53 1.32 -8.28
N GLN A 201 21.97 2.32 -7.59
CA GLN A 201 21.01 3.25 -8.18
C GLN A 201 21.70 4.18 -9.19
N PRO A 202 20.97 4.72 -10.19
CA PRO A 202 21.53 5.60 -11.20
C PRO A 202 22.39 6.72 -10.60
N LYS A 203 23.56 6.97 -11.19
CA LYS A 203 24.49 8.02 -10.74
C LYS A 203 23.78 9.37 -10.68
N GLY A 204 23.94 10.06 -9.55
CA GLY A 204 23.29 11.37 -9.30
C GLY A 204 21.87 11.27 -8.74
N SER A 205 21.29 10.07 -8.61
CA SER A 205 20.08 9.87 -7.80
C SER A 205 20.37 10.19 -6.33
N ARG A 206 19.34 10.61 -5.59
CA ARG A 206 19.47 10.91 -4.16
C ARG A 206 20.03 9.73 -3.36
N ALA A 207 19.56 8.52 -3.65
CA ALA A 207 20.03 7.29 -3.00
C ALA A 207 21.52 7.04 -3.26
N ASN A 208 21.98 7.19 -4.51
CA ASN A 208 23.39 7.06 -4.87
C ASN A 208 24.28 8.10 -4.17
N ILE A 209 23.83 9.36 -4.10
CA ILE A 209 24.56 10.42 -3.40
C ILE A 209 24.65 10.14 -1.89
N MET A 210 23.54 9.76 -1.25
CA MET A 210 23.53 9.40 0.17
C MET A 210 24.50 8.24 0.46
N ALA A 211 24.50 7.22 -0.39
CA ALA A 211 25.41 6.09 -0.26
C ALA A 211 26.89 6.51 -0.34
N ARG A 212 27.26 7.35 -1.32
CA ARG A 212 28.64 7.82 -1.51
C ARG A 212 29.12 8.76 -0.39
N VAL A 213 28.24 9.64 0.10
CA VAL A 213 28.53 10.49 1.26
C VAL A 213 28.79 9.64 2.50
N LEU A 214 27.96 8.62 2.73
CA LEU A 214 28.12 7.71 3.85
C LEU A 214 29.37 6.83 3.72
N GLU A 215 29.71 6.38 2.51
CA GLU A 215 30.93 5.60 2.24
C GLU A 215 32.20 6.38 2.59
N LYS A 216 32.26 7.69 2.27
CA LYS A 216 33.38 8.54 2.67
C LYS A 216 33.44 8.81 4.17
N ASN A 217 32.29 8.92 4.84
CA ASN A 217 32.21 9.23 6.25
C ASN A 217 30.94 8.64 6.90
N PRO A 218 31.07 7.53 7.65
CA PRO A 218 29.93 6.85 8.27
C PRO A 218 29.15 7.71 9.27
N ARG A 219 29.75 8.76 9.84
CA ARG A 219 29.12 9.61 10.86
C ARG A 219 27.92 10.40 10.32
N PHE A 220 27.77 10.52 9.00
CA PHE A 220 26.58 11.10 8.38
C PHE A 220 25.30 10.31 8.72
N ILE A 221 25.39 9.04 9.11
CA ILE A 221 24.20 8.23 9.44
C ILE A 221 23.37 8.81 10.59
N HIS A 222 23.99 9.60 11.47
CA HIS A 222 23.32 10.26 12.59
C HIS A 222 22.70 11.61 12.22
N GLU A 223 22.85 12.07 10.98
CA GLU A 223 22.17 13.27 10.51
C GLU A 223 20.65 13.05 10.42
N PRO A 224 19.83 14.10 10.65
CA PRO A 224 18.38 14.00 10.62
C PRO A 224 17.81 13.31 9.37
N ILE A 225 18.41 13.53 8.20
CA ILE A 225 17.89 12.95 6.96
C ILE A 225 18.02 11.42 6.90
N TYR A 226 19.11 10.86 7.43
CA TYR A 226 19.34 9.42 7.46
C TYR A 226 18.49 8.79 8.57
N THR A 227 18.52 9.39 9.76
CA THR A 227 17.74 8.92 10.91
C THR A 227 16.23 8.99 10.67
N GLU A 228 15.70 10.02 9.99
CA GLU A 228 14.29 10.11 9.61
C GLU A 228 13.89 9.02 8.61
N GLN A 229 14.77 8.67 7.65
CA GLN A 229 14.52 7.60 6.69
C GLN A 229 14.52 6.23 7.38
N LEU A 230 15.50 5.96 8.25
CA LEU A 230 15.56 4.74 9.06
C LEU A 230 14.34 4.60 9.99
N ASP A 231 14.00 5.67 10.71
CA ASP A 231 12.80 5.72 11.55
C ASP A 231 11.52 5.53 10.73
N GLY A 232 11.48 6.04 9.50
CA GLY A 232 10.39 5.83 8.56
C GLY A 232 10.19 4.36 8.21
N GLN A 233 11.27 3.64 7.89
CA GLN A 233 11.24 2.20 7.62
C GLN A 233 10.84 1.40 8.85
N ALA A 234 11.45 1.68 10.01
CA ALA A 234 11.10 1.01 11.26
C ALA A 234 9.62 1.21 11.64
N ARG A 235 9.09 2.43 11.52
CA ARG A 235 7.67 2.72 11.74
C ARG A 235 6.76 1.99 10.75
N LYS A 236 7.18 1.86 9.49
CA LYS A 236 6.41 1.12 8.46
C LYS A 236 6.28 -0.35 8.85
N ILE A 237 7.39 -0.99 9.24
CA ILE A 237 7.40 -2.39 9.70
C ILE A 237 6.52 -2.55 10.93
N LEU A 238 6.69 -1.68 11.94
CA LEU A 238 5.92 -1.72 13.17
C LEU A 238 4.41 -1.55 12.96
N LYS A 239 4.02 -0.58 12.12
CA LYS A 239 2.61 -0.38 11.74
C LYS A 239 2.07 -1.61 11.03
N GLY A 240 2.86 -2.20 10.11
CA GLY A 240 2.55 -3.45 9.44
C GLY A 240 2.31 -4.58 10.43
N TYR A 241 3.24 -4.79 11.35
CA TYR A 241 3.15 -5.81 12.40
C TYR A 241 1.86 -5.65 13.22
N ALA A 242 1.55 -4.43 13.67
CA ALA A 242 0.35 -4.15 14.46
C ALA A 242 -0.97 -4.43 13.72
N VAL A 243 -0.99 -4.34 12.39
CA VAL A 243 -2.15 -4.64 11.54
C VAL A 243 -2.02 -5.99 10.81
N GLY A 244 -1.17 -6.87 11.32
CA GLY A 244 -1.01 -8.26 10.87
C GLY A 244 -0.42 -8.41 9.48
N ARG A 245 0.60 -7.62 9.18
CA ARG A 245 1.47 -7.79 8.02
C ARG A 245 2.82 -8.29 8.53
N LEU A 246 3.01 -9.60 8.49
CA LEU A 246 4.24 -10.25 8.94
C LEU A 246 5.15 -10.57 7.76
N LEU A 247 6.44 -10.35 7.90
CA LEU A 247 7.45 -10.85 6.98
C LEU A 247 7.72 -12.32 7.30
N VAL A 248 7.64 -13.19 6.29
CA VAL A 248 7.96 -14.62 6.37
C VAL A 248 8.79 -15.06 5.15
N PRO A 249 9.64 -16.10 5.26
CA PRO A 249 10.32 -16.71 4.12
C PRO A 249 9.37 -17.07 2.98
N GLY A 250 9.65 -16.54 1.79
CA GLY A 250 8.81 -16.73 0.63
C GLY A 250 8.87 -15.57 -0.37
N ASP A 251 8.05 -15.68 -1.40
CA ASP A 251 7.97 -14.75 -2.52
C ASP A 251 6.52 -14.62 -3.01
N ASN A 252 6.22 -13.63 -3.86
CA ASN A 252 4.92 -13.39 -4.47
C ASN A 252 5.05 -13.39 -6.00
N ARG A 253 4.54 -14.42 -6.67
CA ARG A 253 4.85 -14.77 -8.07
C ARG A 253 3.59 -14.88 -8.91
N PHE A 254 3.70 -14.72 -10.22
CA PHE A 254 2.59 -14.99 -11.13
C PHE A 254 2.26 -16.48 -11.15
N LEU A 255 0.97 -16.82 -11.06
CA LEU A 255 0.51 -18.18 -11.23
C LEU A 255 0.43 -18.54 -12.71
N SER A 256 0.87 -19.73 -13.08
CA SER A 256 0.67 -20.32 -14.40
C SER A 256 0.45 -21.83 -14.28
N GLY A 257 -0.26 -22.42 -15.24
CA GLY A 257 -0.08 -23.85 -15.53
C GLY A 257 1.32 -24.11 -16.07
N ASP A 258 1.81 -25.35 -15.96
CA ASP A 258 3.11 -25.74 -16.52
C ASP A 258 3.19 -25.43 -18.03
N LEU A 259 4.12 -24.55 -18.40
CA LEU A 259 4.21 -24.07 -19.78
C LEU A 259 4.77 -25.13 -20.74
N LEU A 260 5.45 -26.15 -20.24
CA LEU A 260 5.91 -27.27 -21.05
C LEU A 260 4.72 -28.15 -21.48
N GLU A 261 3.72 -28.32 -20.62
CA GLU A 261 2.44 -28.94 -20.98
C GLU A 261 1.70 -28.16 -22.08
N LEU A 262 1.72 -26.82 -22.05
CA LEU A 262 1.16 -25.99 -23.11
C LEU A 262 1.92 -26.19 -24.43
N LEU A 263 3.25 -26.18 -24.39
CA LEU A 263 4.10 -26.45 -25.57
C LEU A 263 3.85 -27.82 -26.18
N ARG A 264 3.63 -28.84 -25.33
CA ARG A 264 3.33 -30.21 -25.78
C ARG A 264 2.07 -30.27 -26.66
N GLN A 265 1.05 -29.46 -26.37
CA GLN A 265 -0.18 -29.38 -27.17
C GLN A 265 0.05 -28.80 -28.58
N LEU A 266 1.18 -28.13 -28.82
CA LEU A 266 1.52 -27.52 -30.10
C LEU A 266 2.35 -28.45 -31.01
N ILE A 267 2.73 -29.64 -30.54
CA ILE A 267 3.53 -30.59 -31.31
C ILE A 267 2.71 -31.20 -32.46
N ALA A 268 3.29 -31.21 -33.66
CA ALA A 268 2.66 -31.79 -34.84
C ALA A 268 2.46 -33.32 -34.69
N PRO A 269 1.43 -33.91 -35.33
CA PRO A 269 1.18 -35.33 -35.28
C PRO A 269 2.41 -36.17 -35.66
N ARG A 270 2.59 -37.30 -34.96
CA ARG A 270 3.78 -38.18 -35.06
C ARG A 270 4.14 -38.63 -36.48
N VAL A 271 3.16 -38.68 -37.39
CA VAL A 271 3.36 -39.04 -38.80
C VAL A 271 4.27 -38.07 -39.55
N PHE A 272 4.39 -36.82 -39.09
CA PHE A 272 5.19 -35.78 -39.71
C PHE A 272 6.62 -35.67 -39.16
N GLN A 273 6.99 -36.53 -38.19
CA GLN A 273 8.26 -36.43 -37.46
C GLN A 273 9.34 -37.40 -38.02
N LEU A 274 10.55 -36.87 -38.20
CA LEU A 274 11.79 -37.61 -38.50
C LEU A 274 12.32 -38.35 -37.26
N PRO A 275 13.19 -39.37 -37.40
CA PRO A 275 13.67 -40.17 -36.27
C PRO A 275 14.25 -39.38 -35.09
N GLY A 276 15.14 -38.41 -35.30
CA GLY A 276 15.71 -37.61 -34.21
C GLY A 276 14.71 -36.66 -33.54
N GLU A 277 13.70 -36.20 -34.29
CA GLU A 277 12.58 -35.42 -33.73
C GLU A 277 11.68 -36.30 -32.87
N ARG A 278 11.53 -37.59 -33.22
CA ARG A 278 10.78 -38.56 -32.41
C ARG A 278 11.44 -38.82 -31.06
N ASP A 279 12.77 -38.86 -31.00
CA ASP A 279 13.47 -39.08 -29.73
C ASP A 279 13.23 -37.92 -28.76
N PHE A 280 13.33 -36.67 -29.26
CA PHE A 280 12.97 -35.49 -28.48
C PHE A 280 11.49 -35.49 -28.07
N CYS A 281 10.58 -35.79 -29.00
CA CYS A 281 9.15 -35.89 -28.68
C CYS A 281 8.87 -36.98 -27.65
N ASN A 282 9.53 -38.15 -27.72
CA ASN A 282 9.36 -39.20 -26.72
C ASN A 282 9.85 -38.74 -25.34
N GLN A 283 10.95 -37.99 -25.27
CA GLN A 283 11.44 -37.38 -24.04
C GLN A 283 10.39 -36.42 -23.45
N VAL A 284 9.91 -35.46 -24.25
CA VAL A 284 8.86 -34.49 -23.85
C VAL A 284 7.58 -35.20 -23.38
N MET A 285 7.15 -36.25 -24.10
CA MET A 285 5.92 -36.97 -23.77
C MET A 285 6.05 -37.85 -22.50
N GLY A 286 7.27 -38.27 -22.17
CA GLY A 286 7.57 -39.00 -20.94
C GLY A 286 7.78 -38.11 -19.71
N ASP A 287 8.02 -36.82 -19.93
CA ASP A 287 8.33 -35.84 -18.89
C ASP A 287 7.05 -35.14 -18.36
N LEU A 288 6.27 -35.89 -17.58
CA LEU A 288 5.00 -35.43 -17.02
C LEU A 288 5.22 -34.57 -15.77
N PHE A 289 4.40 -33.52 -15.62
CA PHE A 289 4.40 -32.71 -14.41
C PHE A 289 3.71 -33.49 -13.28
N ALA A 290 4.28 -33.46 -12.08
CA ALA A 290 3.68 -34.11 -10.92
C ALA A 290 2.57 -33.23 -10.33
N GLU A 291 1.36 -33.77 -10.19
CA GLU A 291 0.16 -33.04 -9.75
C GLU A 291 0.29 -32.43 -8.34
N ASP A 292 1.08 -33.05 -7.47
CA ASP A 292 1.32 -32.64 -6.09
C ASP A 292 2.55 -31.73 -5.93
N CYS A 293 3.14 -31.30 -7.03
CA CYS A 293 4.34 -30.47 -7.06
C CYS A 293 4.06 -29.06 -7.60
N PHE A 294 4.98 -28.13 -7.35
CA PHE A 294 5.03 -26.84 -8.01
C PHE A 294 6.45 -26.52 -8.47
N PHE A 295 6.59 -25.84 -9.61
CA PHE A 295 7.86 -25.41 -10.17
C PHE A 295 7.99 -23.88 -10.08
N ALA A 296 8.97 -23.40 -9.32
CA ALA A 296 9.18 -21.98 -9.06
C ALA A 296 10.66 -21.63 -9.32
N PRO A 297 11.06 -21.45 -10.59
CA PRO A 297 12.46 -21.21 -10.93
C PRO A 297 12.97 -19.89 -10.33
N GLY A 298 14.26 -19.81 -10.03
CA GLY A 298 14.88 -18.62 -9.45
C GLY A 298 14.34 -18.20 -8.07
N ALA A 299 13.75 -19.12 -7.29
CA ALA A 299 13.44 -18.89 -5.89
C ALA A 299 14.69 -18.51 -5.09
N ALA A 300 14.60 -17.41 -4.33
CA ALA A 300 15.69 -16.90 -3.50
C ALA A 300 15.54 -17.24 -2.01
N TYR A 301 14.39 -17.79 -1.62
CA TYR A 301 14.11 -18.28 -0.28
C TYR A 301 14.60 -19.72 -0.13
N ASP A 302 15.12 -20.04 1.05
CA ASP A 302 15.39 -21.43 1.43
C ASP A 302 14.07 -22.13 1.74
N HIS A 303 13.95 -23.40 1.36
CA HIS A 303 12.73 -24.18 1.54
C HIS A 303 13.04 -25.61 2.00
N GLU A 304 12.06 -26.22 2.67
CA GLU A 304 12.04 -27.68 2.90
C GLU A 304 11.48 -28.39 1.66
N ASP A 305 10.96 -29.60 1.82
CA ASP A 305 10.42 -30.41 0.72
C ASP A 305 9.08 -29.87 0.16
N SER A 306 8.39 -28.98 0.90
CA SER A 306 7.09 -28.43 0.48
C SER A 306 6.94 -26.96 0.85
N CYS A 307 6.05 -26.28 0.13
CA CYS A 307 5.66 -24.90 0.37
C CYS A 307 4.14 -24.75 0.33
N THR A 308 3.65 -23.70 1.00
CA THR A 308 2.24 -23.33 0.95
C THR A 308 2.05 -22.20 -0.07
N LEU A 309 1.14 -22.40 -1.01
CA LEU A 309 0.67 -21.43 -1.99
C LEU A 309 -0.61 -20.77 -1.46
N LEU A 310 -0.66 -19.44 -1.50
CA LEU A 310 -1.77 -18.65 -0.96
C LEU A 310 -2.12 -17.48 -1.89
N ARG A 311 -3.42 -17.19 -2.06
CA ARG A 311 -3.91 -16.00 -2.81
C ARG A 311 -4.70 -15.06 -1.90
N ASN A 312 -4.64 -13.76 -2.20
CA ASN A 312 -5.54 -12.78 -1.57
C ASN A 312 -6.79 -12.54 -2.44
N PRO A 313 -7.97 -12.27 -1.86
CA PRO A 313 -8.27 -12.36 -0.42
C PRO A 313 -8.38 -13.82 0.03
N HIS A 314 -7.99 -14.08 1.29
CA HIS A 314 -8.08 -15.40 1.92
C HIS A 314 -9.07 -15.37 3.08
N ILE A 315 -9.96 -16.34 3.14
CA ILE A 315 -11.08 -16.35 4.09
C ILE A 315 -11.12 -17.64 4.90
N ALA A 316 -10.90 -18.80 4.27
CA ALA A 316 -11.08 -20.09 4.92
C ALA A 316 -9.88 -21.02 4.69
N ARG A 317 -9.69 -21.98 5.60
CA ARG A 317 -8.66 -23.03 5.48
C ARG A 317 -8.76 -23.82 4.16
N ASN A 318 -9.96 -23.93 3.59
CA ASN A 318 -10.20 -24.62 2.33
C ASN A 318 -9.45 -24.00 1.14
N GLU A 319 -8.97 -22.76 1.27
CA GLU A 319 -8.22 -22.05 0.24
C GLU A 319 -6.69 -22.24 0.38
N GLU A 320 -6.24 -22.97 1.39
CA GLU A 320 -4.84 -23.29 1.61
C GLU A 320 -4.39 -24.45 0.70
N LEU A 321 -3.36 -24.21 -0.10
CA LEU A 321 -2.77 -25.21 -0.98
C LEU A 321 -1.33 -25.46 -0.58
N GLN A 322 -0.98 -26.68 -0.20
CA GLN A 322 0.40 -27.08 0.05
C GLN A 322 0.84 -28.05 -1.04
N LEU A 323 2.00 -27.79 -1.65
CA LEU A 323 2.58 -28.58 -2.72
C LEU A 323 4.06 -28.85 -2.45
N SER A 324 4.55 -29.98 -2.94
CA SER A 324 5.96 -30.34 -2.90
C SER A 324 6.77 -29.48 -3.87
N VAL A 325 8.01 -29.17 -3.54
CA VAL A 325 8.91 -28.50 -4.50
C VAL A 325 9.24 -29.47 -5.62
N TYR A 326 9.17 -29.01 -6.87
CA TYR A 326 9.47 -29.84 -8.02
C TYR A 326 10.90 -30.41 -7.95
N PRO A 327 11.13 -31.71 -8.22
CA PRO A 327 12.44 -32.32 -8.11
C PRO A 327 13.52 -31.66 -8.98
N GLU A 328 14.75 -31.63 -8.46
CA GLU A 328 15.91 -31.23 -9.27
C GLU A 328 16.24 -32.28 -10.35
N GLY A 329 16.98 -31.87 -11.38
CA GLY A 329 17.48 -32.78 -12.43
C GLY A 329 16.63 -32.84 -13.70
N ASP A 330 15.52 -32.09 -13.77
CA ASP A 330 14.76 -31.91 -15.00
C ASP A 330 15.43 -30.89 -15.93
N GLU A 331 16.29 -31.39 -16.82
CA GLU A 331 16.99 -30.56 -17.79
C GLU A 331 16.05 -29.86 -18.79
N LEU A 332 14.88 -30.43 -19.07
CA LEU A 332 13.98 -29.92 -20.10
C LEU A 332 13.23 -28.67 -19.60
N ARG A 333 12.59 -28.74 -18.42
CA ARG A 333 11.97 -27.55 -17.81
C ARG A 333 13.00 -26.50 -17.46
N GLN A 334 14.17 -26.89 -16.93
CA GLN A 334 15.22 -25.91 -16.63
C GLN A 334 15.69 -25.18 -17.89
N HIS A 335 15.85 -25.88 -19.02
CA HIS A 335 16.27 -25.26 -20.28
C HIS A 335 15.25 -24.26 -20.83
N TYR A 336 13.95 -24.61 -20.82
CA TYR A 336 12.92 -23.78 -21.44
C TYR A 336 12.25 -22.78 -20.50
N LEU A 337 12.25 -23.04 -19.19
CA LEU A 337 11.47 -22.30 -18.20
C LEU A 337 12.31 -21.77 -17.02
N GLY A 338 13.55 -22.24 -16.84
CA GLY A 338 14.40 -21.89 -15.70
C GLY A 338 14.75 -20.40 -15.56
N HIS A 339 14.60 -19.61 -16.63
CA HIS A 339 14.81 -18.16 -16.61
C HIS A 339 13.57 -17.36 -16.14
N LEU A 340 12.41 -17.99 -15.94
CA LEU A 340 11.15 -17.32 -15.57
C LEU A 340 11.04 -17.09 -14.05
N THR A 341 11.93 -16.28 -13.49
CA THR A 341 12.17 -16.21 -12.02
C THR A 341 11.03 -15.69 -11.15
N ASP A 342 9.98 -15.10 -11.75
CA ASP A 342 8.83 -14.50 -11.05
C ASP A 342 7.51 -15.24 -11.35
N VAL A 343 7.60 -16.53 -11.69
CA VAL A 343 6.46 -17.39 -12.00
C VAL A 343 6.47 -18.60 -11.07
N VAL A 344 5.30 -19.02 -10.63
CA VAL A 344 5.05 -20.31 -9.99
C VAL A 344 4.13 -21.13 -10.89
N MET A 345 4.59 -22.32 -11.26
CA MET A 345 3.89 -23.23 -12.15
C MET A 345 3.35 -24.42 -11.38
N VAL A 346 2.11 -24.79 -11.67
CA VAL A 346 1.41 -25.97 -11.14
C VAL A 346 0.93 -26.83 -12.30
N SER A 347 0.57 -28.09 -12.05
CA SER A 347 -0.04 -28.94 -13.10
C SER A 347 -1.28 -28.26 -13.65
N ALA A 348 -1.38 -28.14 -14.97
CA ALA A 348 -2.41 -27.33 -15.61
C ALA A 348 -3.82 -27.94 -15.46
N ASP A 349 -3.91 -29.25 -15.23
CA ASP A 349 -5.14 -30.02 -14.98
C ASP A 349 -5.44 -30.25 -13.48
N SER A 350 -4.63 -29.69 -12.58
CA SER A 350 -4.89 -29.78 -11.14
C SER A 350 -5.98 -28.80 -10.67
N LEU A 351 -6.56 -29.06 -9.50
CA LEU A 351 -7.47 -28.12 -8.82
C LEU A 351 -6.74 -26.96 -8.11
N ALA A 352 -5.44 -26.74 -8.38
CA ALA A 352 -4.65 -25.73 -7.68
C ALA A 352 -5.24 -24.32 -7.83
N ALA A 353 -5.57 -23.91 -9.06
CA ALA A 353 -6.13 -22.59 -9.32
C ALA A 353 -7.52 -22.42 -8.65
N GLU A 354 -8.38 -23.42 -8.77
CA GLU A 354 -9.70 -23.44 -8.12
C GLU A 354 -9.58 -23.35 -6.58
N ARG A 355 -8.64 -24.08 -5.99
CA ARG A 355 -8.35 -24.07 -4.56
C ARG A 355 -7.95 -22.69 -4.07
N LEU A 356 -7.18 -21.96 -4.88
CA LEU A 356 -6.71 -20.60 -4.58
C LEU A 356 -7.83 -19.56 -4.79
N GLY A 357 -9.06 -19.89 -4.42
CA GLY A 357 -10.24 -19.03 -4.50
C GLY A 357 -10.75 -18.81 -5.93
N GLY A 358 -10.62 -19.79 -6.82
CA GLY A 358 -10.95 -19.62 -8.25
C GLY A 358 -9.99 -18.69 -8.96
N ALA A 359 -8.68 -18.90 -8.78
CA ALA A 359 -7.65 -18.17 -9.50
C ALA A 359 -7.67 -18.51 -10.99
N ASP A 360 -7.16 -17.58 -11.80
CA ASP A 360 -6.82 -17.84 -13.19
C ASP A 360 -5.34 -17.55 -13.43
N TYR A 361 -4.88 -17.68 -14.67
CA TYR A 361 -3.50 -17.45 -15.04
C TYR A 361 -3.34 -16.17 -15.88
N ASP A 362 -4.26 -15.21 -15.70
CA ASP A 362 -4.32 -13.96 -16.48
C ASP A 362 -3.57 -12.79 -15.83
N GLY A 363 -2.89 -13.09 -14.72
CA GLY A 363 -1.98 -12.23 -13.97
C GLY A 363 -2.16 -12.31 -12.46
N ASP A 364 -2.85 -13.34 -11.97
CA ASP A 364 -2.98 -13.61 -10.54
C ASP A 364 -1.62 -13.85 -9.89
N LEU A 365 -1.46 -13.27 -8.71
CA LEU A 365 -0.25 -13.37 -7.91
C LEU A 365 -0.49 -14.28 -6.70
N ILE A 366 0.40 -15.24 -6.54
CA ILE A 366 0.37 -16.24 -5.46
C ILE A 366 1.59 -16.06 -4.59
N LYS A 367 1.37 -16.11 -3.28
CA LYS A 367 2.43 -16.18 -2.30
C LYS A 367 2.89 -17.62 -2.17
N THR A 368 4.15 -17.87 -2.52
CA THR A 368 4.88 -19.09 -2.22
C THR A 368 5.55 -18.94 -0.87
N ILE A 369 5.03 -19.62 0.16
CA ILE A 369 5.52 -19.53 1.54
C ILE A 369 6.38 -20.74 1.87
N ALA A 370 7.63 -20.47 2.24
CA ALA A 370 8.63 -21.48 2.59
C ALA A 370 8.86 -21.58 4.10
N ASP A 371 8.20 -20.75 4.90
CA ASP A 371 8.33 -20.77 6.36
C ASP A 371 7.95 -22.16 6.93
N PRO A 372 8.86 -22.84 7.66
CA PRO A 372 8.65 -24.21 8.11
C PRO A 372 7.57 -24.31 9.18
N ILE A 373 7.35 -23.27 9.99
CA ILE A 373 6.28 -23.25 10.99
C ILE A 373 4.94 -23.13 10.28
N LEU A 374 4.82 -22.21 9.33
CA LEU A 374 3.60 -22.04 8.57
C LEU A 374 3.25 -23.30 7.79
N ASN A 375 4.22 -23.90 7.11
CA ASN A 375 4.04 -25.16 6.39
C ASN A 375 3.54 -26.28 7.30
N ARG A 376 4.06 -26.39 8.54
CA ARG A 376 3.53 -27.35 9.54
C ARG A 376 2.11 -27.00 9.98
N CYS A 377 1.80 -25.71 10.18
CA CYS A 377 0.47 -25.27 10.58
C CYS A 377 -0.60 -25.60 9.52
N VAL A 378 -0.28 -25.41 8.24
CA VAL A 378 -1.15 -25.78 7.12
C VAL A 378 -1.26 -27.30 7.03
N LYS A 379 -0.15 -28.03 7.14
CA LYS A 379 -0.15 -29.50 7.11
C LYS A 379 -1.04 -30.14 8.18
N ARG A 380 -1.17 -29.52 9.37
CA ARG A 380 -2.12 -29.94 10.41
C ARG A 380 -3.60 -29.76 10.05
N ASN A 381 -3.89 -28.89 9.08
CA ASN A 381 -5.25 -28.71 8.56
C ASN A 381 -5.64 -29.80 7.55
N TYR A 382 -4.65 -30.54 7.03
CA TYR A 382 -4.86 -31.69 6.15
C TYR A 382 -5.03 -32.94 7.01
N ASP A 383 -5.72 -33.96 6.50
CA ASP A 383 -5.71 -35.31 7.07
C ASP A 383 -4.39 -36.03 6.72
N TYR A 384 -3.27 -35.31 6.82
CA TYR A 384 -1.97 -35.76 6.35
C TYR A 384 -1.45 -36.96 7.15
N ASP A 385 -1.68 -37.01 8.46
CA ASP A 385 -1.24 -38.14 9.29
C ASP A 385 -1.90 -39.46 8.86
N VAL A 386 -3.06 -39.39 8.19
CA VAL A 386 -3.79 -40.53 7.65
C VAL A 386 -3.30 -40.90 6.25
N HIS A 387 -3.14 -39.90 5.37
CA HIS A 387 -2.90 -40.14 3.94
C HIS A 387 -1.43 -40.07 3.53
N GLN A 388 -0.58 -39.43 4.32
CA GLN A 388 0.83 -39.14 4.04
C GLN A 388 1.10 -38.50 2.66
N GLN A 389 0.10 -37.83 2.09
CA GLN A 389 0.14 -37.25 0.74
C GLN A 389 -0.47 -35.84 0.74
N LEU A 390 0.11 -34.94 -0.06
CA LEU A 390 -0.40 -33.60 -0.33
C LEU A 390 -1.33 -33.63 -1.54
N SER A 391 -2.47 -34.31 -1.40
CA SER A 391 -3.44 -34.48 -2.49
C SER A 391 -4.77 -33.79 -2.21
N ASN A 392 -5.53 -33.50 -3.26
CA ASN A 392 -6.88 -32.93 -3.13
C ASN A 392 -7.83 -33.81 -2.30
N ASN A 393 -7.61 -35.12 -2.29
CA ASN A 393 -8.40 -36.09 -1.53
C ASN A 393 -8.07 -36.07 -0.02
N ALA A 394 -6.85 -35.68 0.34
CA ALA A 394 -6.39 -35.57 1.73
C ALA A 394 -6.56 -34.15 2.32
N ASN A 395 -6.92 -33.18 1.48
CA ASN A 395 -7.21 -31.80 1.87
C ASN A 395 -8.70 -31.62 2.20
N LEU A 396 -9.05 -30.48 2.79
CA LEU A 396 -10.42 -30.03 2.99
C LEU A 396 -11.21 -29.98 1.68
N PRO A 397 -12.55 -30.06 1.71
CA PRO A 397 -13.38 -29.94 0.51
C PRO A 397 -13.12 -28.63 -0.25
N LEU A 398 -13.14 -28.69 -1.58
CA LEU A 398 -13.01 -27.51 -2.44
C LEU A 398 -14.24 -26.60 -2.29
N LEU A 399 -14.01 -25.29 -2.15
CA LEU A 399 -15.08 -24.29 -2.17
C LEU A 399 -15.29 -23.82 -3.61
N LYS A 400 -16.21 -24.49 -4.32
CA LYS A 400 -16.55 -24.14 -5.70
C LYS A 400 -17.31 -22.81 -5.75
N ILE A 401 -16.78 -21.85 -6.50
CA ILE A 401 -17.50 -20.61 -6.85
C ILE A 401 -18.35 -20.91 -8.10
N PRO A 402 -19.67 -20.69 -8.07
CA PRO A 402 -20.50 -20.99 -9.23
C PRO A 402 -20.30 -19.96 -10.35
N SER A 403 -20.08 -20.44 -11.57
CA SER A 403 -20.02 -19.60 -12.77
C SER A 403 -21.42 -19.11 -13.15
N LEU A 404 -21.62 -17.79 -13.12
CA LEU A 404 -22.90 -17.15 -13.46
C LEU A 404 -22.84 -16.44 -14.81
N SER A 405 -23.90 -16.52 -15.59
CA SER A 405 -24.06 -15.70 -16.80
C SER A 405 -24.67 -14.34 -16.47
N ALA A 406 -24.23 -13.30 -17.19
CA ALA A 406 -24.82 -11.99 -17.03
C ALA A 406 -26.31 -11.99 -17.42
N PRO A 407 -27.20 -11.38 -16.61
CA PRO A 407 -28.58 -11.17 -17.00
C PRO A 407 -28.64 -10.40 -18.32
N LYS A 408 -29.50 -10.83 -19.25
CA LYS A 408 -29.75 -10.05 -20.47
C LYS A 408 -30.46 -8.75 -20.08
N SER A 409 -29.80 -7.62 -20.29
CA SER A 409 -30.36 -6.28 -20.13
C SER A 409 -30.38 -5.53 -21.46
N ASP A 410 -31.36 -4.67 -21.68
CA ASP A 410 -31.38 -3.79 -22.86
C ASP A 410 -30.26 -2.74 -22.75
N ALA A 411 -29.32 -2.76 -23.68
CA ALA A 411 -28.22 -1.80 -23.73
C ALA A 411 -28.68 -0.36 -23.99
N ASN A 412 -29.90 -0.18 -24.53
CA ASN A 412 -30.48 1.14 -24.78
C ASN A 412 -31.19 1.72 -23.56
N ASP A 413 -31.49 0.91 -22.54
CA ASP A 413 -32.10 1.38 -21.30
C ASP A 413 -31.06 2.10 -20.44
N TRP A 414 -31.29 3.37 -20.16
CA TRP A 414 -30.40 4.18 -19.33
C TRP A 414 -30.38 3.70 -17.86
N GLN A 415 -31.50 3.20 -17.33
CA GLN A 415 -31.59 2.75 -15.95
C GLN A 415 -30.83 1.43 -15.78
N ALA A 416 -30.99 0.49 -16.72
CA ALA A 416 -30.21 -0.74 -16.74
C ALA A 416 -28.69 -0.46 -16.84
N ARG A 417 -28.28 0.49 -17.68
CA ARG A 417 -26.87 0.94 -17.76
C ARG A 417 -26.39 1.55 -16.45
N PHE A 418 -27.18 2.44 -15.84
CA PHE A 418 -26.84 3.05 -14.55
C PHE A 418 -26.70 1.99 -13.46
N GLN A 419 -27.65 1.07 -13.34
CA GLN A 419 -27.62 -0.01 -12.34
C GLN A 419 -26.39 -0.92 -12.52
N THR A 420 -26.03 -1.23 -13.77
CA THR A 420 -24.83 -2.02 -14.09
C THR A 420 -23.57 -1.31 -13.61
N VAL A 421 -23.47 0.01 -13.85
CA VAL A 421 -22.34 0.84 -13.44
C VAL A 421 -22.30 1.04 -11.92
N GLU A 422 -23.42 1.36 -11.28
CA GLU A 422 -23.55 1.45 -9.82
C GLU A 422 -23.07 0.16 -9.14
N ASN A 423 -23.47 -0.98 -9.71
CA ASN A 423 -23.04 -2.30 -9.29
C ASN A 423 -21.54 -2.57 -9.52
N THR A 424 -20.72 -1.64 -10.02
CA THR A 424 -19.25 -1.79 -10.03
C THR A 424 -18.56 -1.03 -8.88
N PHE A 425 -19.27 -0.13 -8.20
CA PHE A 425 -18.67 0.76 -7.19
C PHE A 425 -18.81 0.26 -5.74
N ALA A 426 -19.48 -0.86 -5.47
CA ALA A 426 -19.72 -1.33 -4.11
C ALA A 426 -18.47 -1.98 -3.49
N ALA A 427 -17.95 -1.40 -2.39
CA ALA A 427 -16.77 -1.88 -1.67
C ALA A 427 -17.11 -2.90 -0.57
N ARG A 428 -17.73 -4.04 -0.92
CA ARG A 428 -18.17 -5.04 0.09
C ARG A 428 -17.15 -6.12 0.41
N ILE A 429 -16.11 -6.31 -0.43
CA ILE A 429 -15.04 -7.30 -0.17
C ILE A 429 -14.37 -7.07 1.19
N GLY A 430 -14.04 -5.81 1.53
CA GLY A 430 -13.46 -5.49 2.84
C GLY A 430 -14.42 -5.80 4.01
N GLN A 431 -15.73 -5.64 3.80
CA GLN A 431 -16.74 -5.97 4.81
C GLN A 431 -16.87 -7.49 5.00
N ILE A 432 -16.84 -8.27 3.91
CA ILE A 432 -16.81 -9.74 3.94
C ILE A 432 -15.57 -10.22 4.70
N CYS A 433 -14.39 -9.69 4.37
CA CYS A 433 -13.13 -10.05 5.03
C CYS A 433 -13.15 -9.75 6.55
N ASN A 434 -13.69 -8.60 6.95
CA ASN A 434 -13.84 -8.25 8.37
C ASN A 434 -14.86 -9.16 9.07
N ALA A 435 -15.96 -9.51 8.40
CA ALA A 435 -16.97 -10.43 8.93
C ALA A 435 -16.46 -11.87 9.04
N ALA A 436 -15.60 -12.29 8.10
CA ALA A 436 -14.89 -13.55 8.14
C ALA A 436 -13.91 -13.59 9.31
N LEU A 437 -13.08 -12.56 9.50
CA LEU A 437 -12.12 -12.54 10.60
C LEU A 437 -12.80 -12.70 11.97
N ASP A 438 -13.90 -11.99 12.24
CA ASP A 438 -14.66 -12.14 13.49
C ASP A 438 -15.11 -13.58 13.75
N ARG A 439 -15.40 -14.34 12.69
CA ARG A 439 -15.83 -15.75 12.78
C ARG A 439 -14.66 -16.71 12.85
N SER A 440 -13.54 -16.43 12.16
CA SER A 440 -12.34 -17.27 12.14
C SER A 440 -11.74 -17.45 13.54
N VAL A 441 -11.68 -16.37 14.33
CA VAL A 441 -11.19 -16.39 15.70
C VAL A 441 -12.00 -17.34 16.58
N ILE A 442 -13.29 -17.52 16.30
CA ILE A 442 -14.16 -18.44 17.05
C ILE A 442 -14.08 -19.85 16.45
N ALA A 443 -14.25 -19.97 15.12
CA ALA A 443 -14.29 -21.22 14.37
C ALA A 443 -13.07 -22.12 14.63
N TYR A 444 -11.90 -21.49 14.76
CA TYR A 444 -10.61 -22.16 14.85
C TYR A 444 -9.98 -22.09 16.25
N ASN A 445 -10.68 -21.54 17.24
CA ASN A 445 -10.23 -21.60 18.64
C ASN A 445 -10.71 -22.90 19.30
N ASP A 446 -9.77 -23.69 19.82
CA ASP A 446 -10.06 -24.94 20.51
C ASP A 446 -10.77 -24.76 21.86
N HIS A 447 -10.65 -23.59 22.47
CA HIS A 447 -11.30 -23.24 23.74
C HIS A 447 -12.75 -22.75 23.58
N ALA A 448 -13.22 -22.50 22.35
CA ALA A 448 -14.59 -22.07 22.08
C ALA A 448 -15.60 -23.23 22.09
N ASP A 449 -16.89 -22.90 22.27
CA ASP A 449 -17.98 -23.88 22.27
C ASP A 449 -18.07 -24.66 20.94
N GLN A 450 -18.27 -25.97 21.00
CA GLN A 450 -18.20 -26.84 19.83
C GLN A 450 -19.28 -26.54 18.77
N GLU A 451 -20.51 -26.21 19.19
CA GLU A 451 -21.60 -25.90 18.27
C GLU A 451 -21.42 -24.52 17.65
N GLU A 452 -20.93 -23.56 18.45
CA GLU A 452 -20.56 -22.25 17.94
C GLU A 452 -19.41 -22.32 16.92
N ARG A 453 -18.37 -23.13 17.19
CA ARG A 453 -17.26 -23.39 16.26
C ARG A 453 -17.77 -23.95 14.92
N LYS A 454 -18.63 -24.97 14.96
CA LYS A 454 -19.22 -25.57 13.74
C LYS A 454 -20.01 -24.54 12.93
N ARG A 455 -20.83 -23.71 13.60
CA ARG A 455 -21.59 -22.64 12.96
C ARG A 455 -20.66 -21.62 12.30
N CYS A 456 -19.66 -21.12 13.03
CA CYS A 456 -18.71 -20.14 12.49
C CYS A 456 -17.87 -20.70 11.33
N ARG A 457 -17.50 -22.00 11.36
CA ARG A 457 -16.85 -22.65 10.20
C ARG A 457 -17.75 -22.66 8.97
N ARG A 458 -19.02 -23.02 9.12
CA ARG A 458 -19.98 -23.00 8.01
C ARG A 458 -20.20 -21.60 7.46
N ASP A 459 -20.25 -20.59 8.33
CA ASP A 459 -20.33 -19.19 7.90
C ASP A 459 -19.08 -18.76 7.12
N LEU A 460 -17.87 -19.20 7.51
CA LEU A 460 -16.62 -18.89 6.81
C LEU A 460 -16.60 -19.49 5.40
N GLU A 461 -16.97 -20.76 5.26
CA GLU A 461 -17.07 -21.42 3.96
C GLU A 461 -18.07 -20.70 3.05
N ALA A 462 -19.22 -20.27 3.59
CA ALA A 462 -20.20 -19.48 2.85
C ALA A 462 -19.65 -18.10 2.46
N LEU A 463 -18.96 -17.40 3.38
CA LEU A 463 -18.35 -16.10 3.13
C LEU A 463 -17.24 -16.17 2.08
N ALA A 464 -16.47 -17.27 2.02
CA ALA A 464 -15.47 -17.49 0.98
C ALA A 464 -16.12 -17.61 -0.41
N ILE A 465 -17.17 -18.44 -0.54
CA ILE A 465 -17.94 -18.57 -1.78
C ILE A 465 -18.57 -17.22 -2.17
N TYR A 466 -19.13 -16.48 -1.21
CA TYR A 466 -19.75 -15.18 -1.47
C TYR A 466 -18.74 -14.09 -1.81
N SER A 467 -17.51 -14.18 -1.29
CA SER A 467 -16.41 -13.31 -1.72
C SER A 467 -16.09 -13.52 -3.19
N GLY A 468 -15.98 -14.77 -3.64
CA GLY A 468 -15.80 -15.12 -5.06
C GLY A 468 -16.92 -14.57 -5.94
N LEU A 469 -18.17 -14.80 -5.56
CA LEU A 469 -19.34 -14.25 -6.26
C LEU A 469 -19.36 -12.72 -6.28
N GLU A 470 -18.91 -12.07 -5.21
CA GLU A 470 -18.84 -10.61 -5.12
C GLU A 470 -17.76 -10.02 -6.03
N ILE A 471 -16.62 -10.71 -6.19
CA ILE A 471 -15.57 -10.33 -7.14
C ILE A 471 -16.10 -10.45 -8.58
N ASP A 472 -16.74 -11.57 -8.90
CA ASP A 472 -17.29 -11.82 -10.23
C ASP A 472 -18.57 -11.03 -10.52
N ALA A 473 -19.19 -10.40 -9.52
CA ALA A 473 -20.36 -9.55 -9.72
C ALA A 473 -20.08 -8.38 -10.68
N ALA A 474 -18.82 -7.91 -10.78
CA ALA A 474 -18.45 -6.89 -11.75
C ALA A 474 -18.54 -7.39 -13.21
N LYS A 475 -18.36 -8.70 -13.43
CA LYS A 475 -18.47 -9.35 -14.76
C LYS A 475 -19.89 -9.82 -15.03
N THR A 476 -20.55 -10.36 -14.01
CA THR A 476 -21.85 -11.05 -14.14
C THR A 476 -23.04 -10.15 -13.82
N GLY A 477 -22.85 -9.03 -13.14
CA GLY A 477 -23.94 -8.19 -12.62
C GLY A 477 -24.77 -8.84 -11.50
N VAL A 478 -24.43 -10.07 -11.07
CA VAL A 478 -25.16 -10.80 -10.03
C VAL A 478 -24.42 -10.72 -8.71
N ARG A 479 -25.04 -10.05 -7.75
CA ARG A 479 -24.48 -9.81 -6.42
C ARG A 479 -25.05 -10.79 -5.38
N PRO A 480 -24.23 -11.39 -4.49
CA PRO A 480 -24.74 -12.18 -3.37
C PRO A 480 -25.43 -11.28 -2.33
N ASN A 481 -26.43 -11.83 -1.64
CA ASN A 481 -27.03 -11.22 -0.46
C ASN A 481 -26.15 -11.52 0.77
N LEU A 482 -25.73 -10.46 1.47
CA LEU A 482 -24.83 -10.53 2.63
C LEU A 482 -25.50 -10.08 3.93
N ASP A 483 -26.81 -9.76 3.90
CA ASP A 483 -27.53 -9.18 5.04
C ASP A 483 -27.48 -10.08 6.28
N GLU A 484 -27.46 -11.40 6.10
CA GLU A 484 -27.36 -12.35 7.21
C GLU A 484 -26.03 -12.21 7.99
N PHE A 485 -24.95 -11.86 7.29
CA PHE A 485 -23.59 -11.82 7.81
C PHE A 485 -23.17 -10.42 8.26
N LEU A 486 -23.68 -9.39 7.57
CA LEU A 486 -23.34 -7.99 7.79
C LEU A 486 -24.43 -7.23 8.56
N GLY A 487 -25.69 -7.70 8.53
CA GLY A 487 -26.84 -7.09 9.18
C GLY A 487 -26.98 -7.53 10.65
N GLY A 488 -26.83 -6.57 11.56
CA GLY A 488 -26.84 -6.81 13.01
C GLY A 488 -25.54 -7.47 13.51
N ARG A 489 -24.95 -6.98 14.62
CA ARG A 489 -23.73 -7.57 15.19
C ARG A 489 -24.05 -8.88 15.91
N LYS A 490 -24.21 -9.98 15.16
CA LYS A 490 -24.40 -11.33 15.72
C LYS A 490 -23.11 -11.88 16.35
N VAL A 491 -21.95 -11.43 15.89
CA VAL A 491 -20.62 -11.82 16.39
C VAL A 491 -19.92 -10.58 16.95
N LYS A 492 -19.23 -10.74 18.10
CA LYS A 492 -18.46 -9.67 18.74
C LYS A 492 -17.25 -9.32 17.88
N ARG A 493 -16.94 -8.03 17.77
CA ARG A 493 -15.77 -7.53 17.04
C ARG A 493 -14.48 -7.88 17.80
N THR A 494 -13.51 -8.49 17.13
CA THR A 494 -12.19 -8.83 17.71
C THR A 494 -11.41 -7.59 18.17
N PRO A 495 -10.56 -7.67 19.20
CA PRO A 495 -9.64 -6.59 19.58
C PRO A 495 -8.78 -6.09 18.41
N PHE A 496 -8.32 -7.01 17.55
CA PHE A 496 -7.55 -6.65 16.36
C PHE A 496 -8.32 -5.72 15.42
N LEU A 497 -9.58 -6.04 15.09
CA LEU A 497 -10.38 -5.17 14.23
C LEU A 497 -10.79 -3.87 14.92
N GLN A 498 -10.99 -3.89 16.24
CA GLN A 498 -11.21 -2.65 17.01
C GLN A 498 -9.99 -1.72 16.90
N TYR A 499 -8.78 -2.26 17.05
CA TYR A 499 -7.53 -1.51 16.86
C TYR A 499 -7.40 -0.97 15.43
N LYS A 500 -7.62 -1.82 14.42
CA LYS A 500 -7.59 -1.42 13.00
C LYS A 500 -8.57 -0.27 12.70
N TYR A 501 -9.79 -0.35 13.23
CA TYR A 501 -10.79 0.70 13.08
C TYR A 501 -10.41 2.01 13.80
N LEU A 502 -9.74 1.93 14.95
CA LEU A 502 -9.20 3.12 15.63
C LEU A 502 -8.14 3.84 14.77
N LEU A 503 -7.28 3.08 14.09
CA LEU A 503 -6.28 3.63 13.16
C LEU A 503 -6.94 4.26 11.92
N GLU A 504 -7.85 3.53 11.26
CA GLU A 504 -8.55 4.03 10.06
C GLU A 504 -9.31 5.33 10.37
N ARG A 505 -10.03 5.39 11.50
CA ARG A 505 -10.70 6.63 11.93
C ARG A 505 -9.76 7.78 12.22
N ALA A 506 -8.55 7.50 12.71
CA ALA A 506 -7.57 8.53 12.97
C ALA A 506 -7.04 9.16 11.68
N GLU A 507 -7.00 8.38 10.60
CA GLU A 507 -6.61 8.83 9.26
C GLU A 507 -7.74 9.58 8.54
N GLU A 508 -8.99 9.11 8.68
CA GLU A 508 -10.15 9.66 7.96
C GLU A 508 -10.77 10.90 8.63
N ARG A 509 -10.87 10.92 9.97
CA ARG A 509 -11.62 11.95 10.70
C ARG A 509 -10.71 12.89 11.45
N ARG A 510 -10.81 14.19 11.13
CA ARG A 510 -10.27 15.24 12.00
C ARG A 510 -11.04 15.24 13.33
N ARG A 511 -10.35 14.88 14.41
CA ARG A 511 -10.91 14.91 15.77
C ARG A 511 -11.38 16.33 16.13
N ALA A 512 -12.48 16.43 16.86
CA ALA A 512 -12.82 17.66 17.54
C ALA A 512 -11.84 17.92 18.70
N TRP A 513 -11.72 19.17 19.15
CA TRP A 513 -10.73 19.54 20.17
C TRP A 513 -11.02 18.94 21.56
N TYR A 514 -12.31 18.68 21.86
CA TYR A 514 -12.79 18.06 23.10
C TYR A 514 -12.78 16.53 23.05
N GLU A 515 -12.61 15.94 21.87
CA GLU A 515 -12.51 14.49 21.74
C GLU A 515 -11.13 14.03 22.24
N PRO A 516 -11.05 12.88 22.94
CA PRO A 516 -9.78 12.29 23.33
C PRO A 516 -8.84 12.18 22.13
N THR A 517 -7.57 12.51 22.36
CA THR A 517 -6.51 12.39 21.37
C THR A 517 -6.41 10.95 20.87
N HIS A 518 -5.87 10.76 19.66
CA HIS A 518 -5.61 9.42 19.14
C HIS A 518 -4.77 8.58 20.11
N ARG A 519 -3.77 9.21 20.75
CA ARG A 519 -2.92 8.58 21.76
C ARG A 519 -3.74 8.14 23.00
N GLU A 520 -4.59 9.01 23.54
CA GLU A 520 -5.45 8.67 24.68
C GLU A 520 -6.42 7.53 24.34
N ARG A 521 -7.00 7.51 23.13
CA ARG A 521 -7.88 6.42 22.69
C ARG A 521 -7.13 5.09 22.58
N LEU A 522 -5.92 5.11 22.02
CA LEU A 522 -5.08 3.91 21.96
C LEU A 522 -4.66 3.46 23.36
N ASP A 523 -4.23 4.37 24.22
CA ASP A 523 -3.84 4.05 25.59
C ASP A 523 -5.01 3.45 26.37
N ALA A 524 -6.22 3.99 26.23
CA ALA A 524 -7.44 3.45 26.81
C ALA A 524 -7.82 2.08 26.23
N PHE A 525 -7.68 1.88 24.91
CA PHE A 525 -7.91 0.59 24.26
C PHE A 525 -7.01 -0.50 24.85
N PHE A 526 -5.70 -0.25 24.92
CA PHE A 526 -4.77 -1.24 25.45
C PHE A 526 -4.94 -1.49 26.95
N ALA A 527 -5.32 -0.47 27.73
CA ALA A 527 -5.57 -0.62 29.17
C ALA A 527 -6.90 -1.33 29.48
N GLY A 528 -7.87 -1.29 28.56
CA GLY A 528 -9.19 -1.90 28.73
C GLY A 528 -9.24 -3.40 28.40
N ILE A 529 -8.13 -4.00 28.01
CA ILE A 529 -8.03 -5.41 27.60
C ILE A 529 -7.00 -6.11 28.48
N ASP A 530 -7.39 -7.25 29.05
CA ASP A 530 -6.46 -8.17 29.71
C ASP A 530 -5.80 -9.05 28.65
N TRP A 531 -4.59 -8.66 28.22
CA TRP A 531 -3.88 -9.30 27.10
C TRP A 531 -3.37 -10.71 27.42
N ASP A 532 -3.31 -11.09 28.69
CA ASP A 532 -2.94 -12.45 29.12
C ASP A 532 -4.08 -13.45 28.90
N THR A 533 -5.31 -12.95 28.70
CA THR A 533 -6.52 -13.75 28.41
C THR A 533 -6.86 -13.83 26.92
N VAL A 534 -6.07 -13.21 26.05
CA VAL A 534 -6.33 -13.20 24.61
C VAL A 534 -5.67 -14.43 23.96
N ASP A 535 -6.48 -15.43 23.62
CA ASP A 535 -5.99 -16.70 23.07
C ASP A 535 -5.47 -16.57 21.63
N SER A 536 -6.13 -15.76 20.79
CA SER A 536 -5.79 -15.71 19.36
C SER A 536 -4.47 -14.96 19.10
N PRO A 537 -3.51 -15.59 18.39
CA PRO A 537 -2.27 -14.93 17.99
C PRO A 537 -2.49 -13.63 17.21
N VAL A 538 -3.48 -13.62 16.30
CA VAL A 538 -3.83 -12.46 15.48
C VAL A 538 -4.34 -11.31 16.36
N GLU A 539 -5.14 -11.63 17.37
CA GLU A 539 -5.69 -10.62 18.28
C GLU A 539 -4.61 -9.93 19.10
N ARG A 540 -3.50 -10.62 19.43
CA ARG A 540 -2.37 -10.09 20.22
C ARG A 540 -1.41 -9.19 19.43
N LEU A 541 -1.45 -9.19 18.11
CA LEU A 541 -0.53 -8.43 17.23
C LEU A 541 -0.38 -6.93 17.59
N PRO A 542 -1.46 -6.16 17.84
CA PRO A 542 -1.33 -4.76 18.19
C PRO A 542 -0.56 -4.53 19.49
N TRP A 543 -0.72 -5.45 20.46
CA TRP A 543 -0.03 -5.39 21.73
C TRP A 543 1.44 -5.76 21.57
N LEU A 544 1.75 -6.83 20.83
CA LEU A 544 3.14 -7.23 20.54
C LEU A 544 3.93 -6.12 19.86
N ALA A 545 3.34 -5.47 18.84
CA ALA A 545 3.98 -4.34 18.17
C ALA A 545 4.22 -3.17 19.15
N ARG A 546 3.28 -2.86 20.04
CA ARG A 546 3.45 -1.80 21.04
C ARG A 546 4.57 -2.13 22.03
N GLN A 547 4.68 -3.38 22.47
CA GLN A 547 5.76 -3.81 23.36
C GLN A 547 7.12 -3.76 22.68
N LEU A 548 7.20 -4.23 21.43
CA LEU A 548 8.40 -4.16 20.62
C LEU A 548 8.92 -2.72 20.48
N GLU A 549 8.01 -1.76 20.23
CA GLU A 549 8.36 -0.34 20.12
C GLU A 549 8.92 0.25 21.42
N ARG A 550 8.33 -0.12 22.56
CA ARG A 550 8.71 0.40 23.88
C ARG A 550 10.02 -0.17 24.38
N ASN A 551 10.26 -1.45 24.10
CA ASN A 551 11.34 -2.22 24.71
C ASN A 551 12.55 -2.43 23.79
N THR A 552 12.48 -2.05 22.52
CA THR A 552 13.64 -2.07 21.61
C THR A 552 14.35 -0.72 21.63
N PRO A 553 15.58 -0.64 22.19
CA PRO A 553 16.30 0.62 22.31
C PRO A 553 16.60 1.21 20.92
N LYS A 554 16.50 2.54 20.81
CA LYS A 554 16.93 3.27 19.62
C LYS A 554 18.42 3.61 19.76
N ILE A 555 19.19 3.47 18.68
CA ILE A 555 20.50 4.11 18.60
C ILE A 555 20.29 5.63 18.69
N GLN A 556 20.72 6.23 19.81
CA GLN A 556 20.64 7.67 20.04
C GLN A 556 22.05 8.25 20.10
N GLU A 557 22.65 8.41 18.93
CA GLU A 557 23.90 9.16 18.82
C GLU A 557 23.62 10.63 18.52
N LYS A 558 24.46 11.49 19.09
CA LYS A 558 24.38 12.92 18.81
C LYS A 558 24.92 13.16 17.41
N PRO A 559 24.26 14.02 16.61
CA PRO A 559 24.79 14.39 15.32
C PRO A 559 26.22 14.94 15.44
N ALA A 560 27.11 14.51 14.55
CA ALA A 560 28.52 14.87 14.60
C ALA A 560 28.73 16.39 14.40
N LYS A 561 29.88 16.88 14.87
CA LYS A 561 30.29 18.28 14.65
C LYS A 561 30.69 18.48 13.19
N ASP A 562 30.61 19.71 12.70
CA ASP A 562 31.00 20.01 11.31
C ASP A 562 32.44 19.58 11.00
N SER A 563 33.37 19.76 11.97
CA SER A 563 34.79 19.34 11.85
C SER A 563 34.99 17.83 11.70
N GLU A 564 33.98 17.04 12.05
CA GLU A 564 33.98 15.58 11.95
C GLU A 564 33.32 15.09 10.67
N LEU A 565 32.61 15.96 9.94
CA LEU A 565 31.85 15.64 8.74
C LEU A 565 32.46 16.25 7.47
N PHE A 566 33.05 17.43 7.56
CA PHE A 566 33.51 18.20 6.41
C PHE A 566 35.00 18.56 6.48
N ALA A 567 35.70 18.40 5.35
CA ALA A 567 37.13 18.67 5.26
C ALA A 567 37.47 20.15 5.56
N PHE A 568 36.69 21.09 5.02
CA PHE A 568 36.89 22.52 5.25
C PHE A 568 36.69 22.93 6.73
N ALA A 569 35.92 22.15 7.50
CA ALA A 569 35.57 22.48 8.87
C ALA A 569 36.62 22.01 9.89
N GLN A 570 37.69 21.33 9.44
CA GLN A 570 38.80 20.94 10.30
C GLN A 570 39.59 22.16 10.83
N GLU A 571 39.66 23.24 10.05
CA GLU A 571 40.30 24.47 10.49
C GLU A 571 39.40 25.25 11.46
N ARG A 572 39.84 25.48 12.71
CA ARG A 572 39.01 26.13 13.75
C ARG A 572 38.43 27.50 13.36
N SER A 573 39.07 28.21 12.44
CA SER A 573 38.67 29.55 11.98
C SER A 573 38.06 29.57 10.58
N TRP A 574 37.66 28.42 10.02
CA TRP A 574 37.14 28.31 8.65
C TRP A 574 35.97 29.27 8.37
N LYS A 575 35.06 29.49 9.34
CA LYS A 575 33.93 30.44 9.20
C LYS A 575 34.40 31.87 8.94
N ARG A 576 35.60 32.27 9.42
CA ARG A 576 36.19 33.61 9.20
C ARG A 576 36.85 33.76 7.83
N LEU A 577 37.07 32.66 7.11
CA LEU A 577 37.64 32.65 5.76
C LEU A 577 36.58 32.86 4.67
N LEU A 578 35.29 32.79 5.04
CA LEU A 578 34.18 33.02 4.12
C LEU A 578 33.97 34.51 3.84
N ASP A 579 33.58 34.85 2.62
CA ASP A 579 33.25 36.21 2.23
C ASP A 579 31.96 36.67 2.95
N GLU A 580 32.06 37.72 3.77
CA GLU A 580 30.98 38.19 4.64
C GLU A 580 29.75 38.67 3.85
N LYS A 581 29.97 39.29 2.68
CA LYS A 581 28.91 39.78 1.80
C LYS A 581 28.12 38.61 1.19
N THR A 582 28.84 37.58 0.75
CA THR A 582 28.26 36.33 0.23
C THR A 582 27.50 35.61 1.33
N LEU A 583 28.08 35.47 2.53
CA LEU A 583 27.44 34.82 3.68
C LEU A 583 26.12 35.50 4.06
N SER A 584 26.09 36.83 4.10
CA SER A 584 24.88 37.61 4.37
C SER A 584 23.81 37.43 3.28
N SER A 585 24.23 37.40 2.00
CA SER A 585 23.33 37.16 0.87
C SER A 585 22.72 35.75 0.88
N VAL A 586 23.53 34.74 1.21
CA VAL A 586 23.06 33.35 1.39
C VAL A 586 22.11 33.26 2.58
N SER A 587 22.45 33.89 3.72
CA SER A 587 21.59 33.91 4.91
C SER A 587 20.20 34.50 4.62
N ALA A 588 20.14 35.63 3.90
CA ALA A 588 18.87 36.24 3.52
C ALA A 588 18.03 35.31 2.61
N LEU A 589 18.66 34.67 1.63
CA LEU A 589 17.99 33.74 0.73
C LEU A 589 17.46 32.49 1.46
N LEU A 590 18.24 31.90 2.37
CA LEU A 590 17.81 30.73 3.13
C LEU A 590 16.67 31.07 4.10
N TRP A 591 16.70 32.26 4.70
CA TRP A 591 15.60 32.76 5.52
C TRP A 591 14.31 32.88 4.69
N ASP A 592 14.39 33.48 3.49
CA ASP A 592 13.24 33.57 2.58
C ASP A 592 12.72 32.19 2.17
N TYR A 593 13.62 31.22 1.97
CA TYR A 593 13.25 29.84 1.61
C TYR A 593 12.45 29.15 2.71
N GLU A 594 12.97 29.15 3.94
CA GLU A 594 12.29 28.54 5.10
C GLU A 594 10.97 29.26 5.41
N HIS A 595 10.96 30.58 5.32
CA HIS A 595 9.77 31.40 5.56
C HIS A 595 8.70 31.18 4.47
N CYS A 596 9.11 31.00 3.21
CA CYS A 596 8.20 30.65 2.12
C CYS A 596 7.53 29.30 2.37
N LEU A 597 8.31 28.26 2.70
CA LEU A 597 7.77 26.94 3.04
C LEU A 597 6.89 26.97 4.30
N SER A 598 7.25 27.77 5.29
CA SER A 598 6.44 27.96 6.50
C SER A 598 5.10 28.64 6.16
N ARG A 599 5.10 29.68 5.33
CA ARG A 599 3.88 30.38 4.90
C ARG A 599 2.97 29.49 4.07
N ILE A 600 3.51 28.69 3.15
CA ILE A 600 2.74 27.69 2.38
C ILE A 600 2.05 26.72 3.33
N ARG A 601 2.79 26.17 4.30
CA ARG A 601 2.25 25.25 5.33
C ARG A 601 1.15 25.92 6.16
N ALA A 602 1.36 27.15 6.62
CA ALA A 602 0.39 27.90 7.40
C ALA A 602 -0.90 28.22 6.61
N CYS A 603 -0.79 28.51 5.31
CA CYS A 603 -1.95 28.80 4.47
C CYS A 603 -2.80 27.55 4.19
N ARG A 604 -2.16 26.39 4.06
CA ARG A 604 -2.83 25.09 3.88
C ARG A 604 -3.51 24.57 5.14
N ALA A 605 -3.05 24.97 6.31
CA ALA A 605 -3.70 24.62 7.56
C ALA A 605 -5.15 25.18 7.55
N PRO A 606 -6.17 24.39 7.94
CA PRO A 606 -7.56 24.87 7.99
C PRO A 606 -7.66 26.11 8.89
N ALA A 607 -8.38 27.15 8.47
CA ALA A 607 -8.74 28.22 9.39
C ALA A 607 -9.83 27.67 10.29
N LYS A 608 -9.60 27.62 11.60
CA LYS A 608 -10.64 27.27 12.56
C LYS A 608 -11.51 28.51 12.81
N GLY A 609 -12.53 28.73 11.97
CA GLY A 609 -13.58 29.70 12.24
C GLY A 609 -14.63 29.14 13.20
N GLN A 610 -15.32 30.01 13.94
CA GLN A 610 -16.52 29.66 14.73
C GLN A 610 -16.26 28.61 15.83
N GLN A 611 -15.12 28.68 16.52
CA GLN A 611 -14.76 27.70 17.56
C GLN A 611 -15.70 27.70 18.76
N ARG A 612 -16.40 28.83 18.98
CA ARG A 612 -17.31 29.06 20.10
C ARG A 612 -18.78 28.90 19.69
N LYS A 613 -19.07 28.56 18.42
CA LYS A 613 -20.44 28.40 17.90
C LYS A 613 -21.28 27.41 18.69
N THR A 614 -20.73 26.24 19.00
CA THR A 614 -21.43 25.23 19.80
C THR A 614 -21.72 25.70 21.24
N ASP A 615 -20.91 26.59 21.81
CA ASP A 615 -21.18 27.17 23.13
C ASP A 615 -22.29 28.24 23.04
N ILE A 616 -22.33 28.99 21.94
CA ILE A 616 -23.41 29.93 21.61
C ILE A 616 -24.74 29.17 21.40
N ASP A 617 -24.74 28.07 20.63
CA ASP A 617 -25.91 27.21 20.43
C ASP A 617 -26.43 26.66 21.77
N ARG A 618 -25.52 26.27 22.68
CA ARG A 618 -25.88 25.81 24.03
C ARG A 618 -26.50 26.91 24.88
N ILE A 619 -25.99 28.14 24.79
CA ILE A 619 -26.54 29.30 25.53
C ILE A 619 -27.93 29.65 24.99
N LEU A 620 -28.11 29.65 23.66
CA LEU A 620 -29.40 29.86 23.00
C LEU A 620 -30.45 28.87 23.49
N TYR A 621 -30.10 27.58 23.45
CA TYR A 621 -30.97 26.50 23.92
C TYR A 621 -31.33 26.63 25.42
N ALA A 622 -30.34 26.94 26.27
CA ALA A 622 -30.57 27.11 27.70
C ALA A 622 -31.45 28.32 28.05
N ARG A 623 -31.59 29.27 27.12
CA ARG A 623 -32.47 30.44 27.25
C ARG A 623 -33.86 30.24 26.64
N GLY A 624 -34.10 29.15 25.92
CA GLY A 624 -35.33 28.95 25.14
C GLY A 624 -35.44 29.94 23.97
N GLN A 625 -34.31 30.33 23.38
CA GLN A 625 -34.21 31.34 22.32
C GLN A 625 -33.80 30.76 20.96
N GLU A 626 -33.69 29.43 20.85
CA GLU A 626 -33.27 28.72 19.65
C GLU A 626 -34.20 28.89 18.44
N GLU A 627 -35.48 29.23 18.66
CA GLU A 627 -36.46 29.53 17.61
C GLU A 627 -36.58 31.03 17.29
N VAL A 628 -35.88 31.89 18.05
CA VAL A 628 -35.92 33.36 17.92
C VAL A 628 -34.71 33.89 17.17
N CYS A 629 -33.55 33.26 17.33
CA CYS A 629 -32.31 33.67 16.66
C CYS A 629 -31.37 32.46 16.52
N ASP A 630 -30.90 32.22 15.29
CA ASP A 630 -29.93 31.16 15.01
C ASP A 630 -28.48 31.67 15.09
N SER A 631 -27.56 30.81 15.52
CA SER A 631 -26.14 31.19 15.61
C SER A 631 -25.54 31.51 14.25
N ASP A 632 -26.00 30.88 13.16
CA ASP A 632 -25.55 31.24 11.81
C ASP A 632 -25.96 32.66 11.41
N GLU A 633 -27.15 33.12 11.82
CA GLU A 633 -27.60 34.50 11.57
C GLU A 633 -26.75 35.51 12.36
N LEU A 634 -26.45 35.21 13.63
CA LEU A 634 -25.56 36.04 14.44
C LEU A 634 -24.16 36.11 13.84
N TYR A 635 -23.57 34.98 13.45
CA TYR A 635 -22.27 34.98 12.80
C TYR A 635 -22.29 35.71 11.46
N ALA A 636 -23.37 35.60 10.68
CA ALA A 636 -23.51 36.32 9.42
C ALA A 636 -23.56 37.84 9.63
N PHE A 637 -24.25 38.32 10.67
CA PHE A 637 -24.28 39.73 11.03
C PHE A 637 -22.88 40.25 11.43
N PHE A 638 -22.21 39.59 12.38
CA PHE A 638 -20.90 40.04 12.86
C PHE A 638 -19.81 39.95 11.77
N GLN A 639 -19.95 39.05 10.79
CA GLN A 639 -19.05 38.96 9.64
C GLN A 639 -19.18 40.12 8.64
N GLN A 640 -20.25 40.90 8.69
CA GLN A 640 -20.42 42.10 7.86
C GLN A 640 -19.64 43.30 8.41
N LEU A 641 -19.21 43.25 9.68
CA LEU A 641 -18.42 44.30 10.31
C LEU A 641 -16.97 44.28 9.81
N SER A 642 -16.40 45.46 9.57
CA SER A 642 -14.98 45.58 9.17
C SER A 642 -14.04 45.09 10.28
N PRO A 643 -12.86 44.51 9.96
CA PRO A 643 -11.88 44.04 10.95
C PRO A 643 -11.46 45.11 11.97
N GLU A 644 -11.31 46.36 11.53
CA GLU A 644 -10.95 47.49 12.40
C GLU A 644 -12.04 47.76 13.45
N ARG A 645 -13.31 47.66 13.05
CA ARG A 645 -14.47 47.82 13.95
C ARG A 645 -14.56 46.67 14.95
N LEU A 646 -14.33 45.43 14.51
CA LEU A 646 -14.31 44.26 15.39
C LEU A 646 -13.18 44.34 16.43
N SER A 647 -11.99 44.79 16.03
CA SER A 647 -10.85 44.98 16.93
C SER A 647 -11.13 46.07 17.99
N VAL A 648 -11.74 47.19 17.59
CA VAL A 648 -12.17 48.25 18.50
C VAL A 648 -13.25 47.74 19.47
N LEU A 649 -14.26 47.02 18.98
CA LEU A 649 -15.32 46.44 19.80
C LEU A 649 -14.76 45.42 20.80
N ARG A 650 -13.86 44.54 20.36
CA ARG A 650 -13.17 43.56 21.23
C ARG A 650 -12.42 44.25 22.36
N LYS A 651 -11.70 45.32 22.06
CA LYS A 651 -10.96 46.11 23.04
C LYS A 651 -11.92 46.76 24.05
N ALA A 652 -13.01 47.37 23.57
CA ALA A 652 -14.02 48.00 24.42
C ALA A 652 -14.72 47.01 25.37
N ILE A 653 -15.06 45.80 24.88
CA ILE A 653 -15.66 44.73 25.71
C ILE A 653 -14.78 44.40 26.92
N VAL A 654 -13.45 44.37 26.73
CA VAL A 654 -12.48 44.07 27.79
C VAL A 654 -12.28 45.29 28.70
N GLU A 655 -11.98 46.46 28.14
CA GLU A 655 -11.63 47.66 28.91
C GLU A 655 -12.79 48.18 29.76
N GLN A 656 -14.02 48.09 29.26
CA GLN A 656 -15.20 48.54 30.00
C GLN A 656 -15.84 47.43 30.85
N GLN A 657 -15.22 46.25 30.90
CA GLN A 657 -15.68 45.10 31.68
C GLN A 657 -17.15 44.73 31.40
N TRP A 658 -17.48 44.47 30.13
CA TRP A 658 -18.83 44.09 29.65
C TRP A 658 -19.58 43.11 30.57
N HIS A 659 -18.88 42.11 31.11
CA HIS A 659 -19.42 41.08 31.99
C HIS A 659 -19.88 41.58 33.38
N LEU A 660 -19.51 42.79 33.80
CA LEU A 660 -19.87 43.39 35.10
C LEU A 660 -20.90 44.54 34.97
N MET A 661 -21.22 44.97 33.75
CA MET A 661 -22.19 46.05 33.51
C MET A 661 -23.60 45.65 33.95
N THR A 662 -24.47 46.60 34.32
CA THR A 662 -25.91 46.38 34.47
C THR A 662 -26.61 46.33 33.11
N GLU A 663 -27.87 45.90 33.05
CA GLU A 663 -28.64 45.80 31.80
C GLU A 663 -28.73 47.15 31.06
N GLU A 664 -29.08 48.23 31.76
CA GLU A 664 -29.12 49.60 31.20
C GLU A 664 -27.74 50.08 30.70
N GLN A 665 -26.67 49.72 31.42
CA GLN A 665 -25.29 50.06 31.01
C GLN A 665 -24.88 49.30 29.75
N ARG A 666 -25.32 48.05 29.60
CA ARG A 666 -25.03 47.22 28.40
C ARG A 666 -25.77 47.72 27.18
N GLU A 667 -27.04 48.12 27.33
CA GLU A 667 -27.78 48.70 26.21
C GLU A 667 -27.11 50.01 25.74
N THR A 668 -26.66 50.83 26.69
CA THR A 668 -25.86 52.04 26.39
C THR A 668 -24.56 51.70 25.68
N PHE A 669 -23.84 50.67 26.14
CA PHE A 669 -22.62 50.18 25.48
C PHE A 669 -22.88 49.71 24.05
N LEU A 670 -23.95 48.94 23.81
CA LEU A 670 -24.30 48.47 22.48
C LEU A 670 -24.68 49.64 21.56
N ARG A 671 -25.43 50.65 22.06
CA ARG A 671 -25.74 51.88 21.31
C ARG A 671 -24.50 52.65 20.87
N GLU A 672 -23.45 52.66 21.68
CA GLU A 672 -22.19 53.36 21.38
C GLU A 672 -21.28 52.56 20.44
N TYR A 673 -21.09 51.27 20.71
CA TYR A 673 -20.09 50.45 20.02
C TYR A 673 -20.63 49.61 18.86
N LEU A 674 -21.92 49.25 18.89
CA LEU A 674 -22.59 48.40 17.91
C LEU A 674 -24.02 48.88 17.58
N PRO A 675 -24.22 50.15 17.14
CA PRO A 675 -25.53 50.75 16.87
C PRO A 675 -26.38 49.97 15.86
N GLU A 676 -25.72 49.22 14.98
CA GLU A 676 -26.34 48.46 13.88
C GLU A 676 -26.99 47.15 14.36
N ALA A 677 -26.72 46.71 15.59
CA ALA A 677 -27.30 45.49 16.16
C ALA A 677 -28.57 45.76 16.99
N ALA A 678 -29.28 46.86 16.73
CA ALA A 678 -30.44 47.29 17.52
C ALA A 678 -31.49 46.17 17.68
N ASP A 679 -31.71 45.38 16.62
CA ASP A 679 -32.64 44.24 16.62
C ASP A 679 -32.17 43.07 17.52
N TYR A 680 -30.91 43.07 17.95
CA TYR A 680 -30.29 42.08 18.82
C TYR A 680 -29.98 42.60 20.22
N TYR A 681 -30.40 43.82 20.60
CA TYR A 681 -30.03 44.39 21.91
C TYR A 681 -30.62 43.61 23.08
N ASP A 682 -31.94 43.42 23.10
CA ASP A 682 -32.63 42.64 24.14
C ASP A 682 -32.03 41.23 24.28
N PHE A 683 -31.55 40.70 23.17
CA PHE A 683 -30.90 39.40 23.10
C PHE A 683 -29.47 39.40 23.66
N LEU A 684 -28.63 40.36 23.27
CA LEU A 684 -27.24 40.47 23.71
C LEU A 684 -27.11 40.97 25.16
N THR A 685 -28.10 41.68 25.70
CA THR A 685 -28.11 42.19 27.08
C THR A 685 -28.64 41.18 28.11
N ASP A 686 -29.40 40.16 27.68
CA ASP A 686 -29.81 39.03 28.53
C ASP A 686 -28.56 38.26 28.98
N PHE A 687 -28.39 38.05 30.29
CA PHE A 687 -27.23 37.40 30.91
C PHE A 687 -27.55 36.02 31.51
N ARG A 688 -28.80 35.56 31.45
CA ARG A 688 -29.22 34.25 31.99
C ARG A 688 -28.46 33.12 31.29
N HIS A 689 -28.19 32.04 32.01
CA HIS A 689 -27.54 30.85 31.46
C HIS A 689 -26.22 31.10 30.69
N GLY A 690 -25.46 32.14 31.09
CA GLY A 690 -24.09 32.37 30.61
C GLY A 690 -23.94 33.24 29.37
N GLY A 691 -25.01 33.83 28.82
CA GLY A 691 -24.87 34.60 27.58
C GLY A 691 -24.37 36.03 27.69
N PHE A 692 -23.92 36.45 28.88
CA PHE A 692 -22.93 37.54 28.96
C PHE A 692 -21.70 37.30 28.08
N ARG A 693 -21.41 36.03 27.79
CA ARG A 693 -20.30 35.59 26.94
C ARG A 693 -20.60 35.74 25.44
N MET A 694 -21.86 35.85 25.02
CA MET A 694 -22.24 35.76 23.60
C MET A 694 -21.59 36.82 22.73
N LEU A 695 -21.68 38.09 23.13
CA LEU A 695 -21.06 39.20 22.41
C LEU A 695 -19.53 39.03 22.31
N GLY A 696 -18.89 38.66 23.43
CA GLY A 696 -17.44 38.43 23.47
C GLY A 696 -17.00 37.24 22.61
N ASP A 697 -17.76 36.15 22.64
CA ASP A 697 -17.46 34.92 21.92
C ASP A 697 -17.66 35.10 20.39
N LEU A 698 -18.72 35.79 19.96
CA LEU A 698 -18.97 36.16 18.56
C LEU A 698 -17.87 37.10 18.02
N VAL A 699 -17.56 38.18 18.75
CA VAL A 699 -16.54 39.15 18.32
C VAL A 699 -15.15 38.52 18.27
N CYS A 700 -14.80 37.69 19.26
CA CYS A 700 -13.51 36.99 19.26
C CYS A 700 -13.38 36.02 18.08
N ASP A 701 -14.41 35.20 17.80
CA ASP A 701 -14.36 34.25 16.70
C ASP A 701 -14.24 34.92 15.33
N VAL A 702 -14.95 36.03 15.10
CA VAL A 702 -14.92 36.74 13.81
C VAL A 702 -13.62 37.55 13.65
N ASP A 703 -13.13 38.20 14.71
CA ASP A 703 -11.85 38.91 14.70
C ASP A 703 -10.64 37.97 14.54
N ASP A 704 -10.66 36.82 15.23
CA ASP A 704 -9.64 35.78 15.09
C ASP A 704 -9.66 35.20 13.66
N LEU A 705 -10.85 35.04 13.05
CA LEU A 705 -11.02 34.59 11.67
C LEU A 705 -10.53 35.64 10.65
N ALA A 706 -10.82 36.92 10.86
CA ALA A 706 -10.35 38.02 10.01
C ALA A 706 -8.81 38.13 10.06
N THR A 707 -8.24 38.08 11.26
CA THR A 707 -6.78 38.06 11.48
C THR A 707 -6.14 36.81 10.85
N ALA A 708 -6.80 35.65 10.93
CA ALA A 708 -6.34 34.43 10.27
C ALA A 708 -6.40 34.53 8.74
N ARG A 709 -7.42 35.19 8.16
CA ARG A 709 -7.53 35.43 6.70
C ARG A 709 -6.40 36.33 6.19
N GLU A 710 -6.02 37.36 6.93
CA GLU A 710 -4.86 38.21 6.61
C GLU A 710 -3.54 37.41 6.70
N ARG A 711 -3.36 36.61 7.77
CA ARG A 711 -2.20 35.74 7.93
C ARG A 711 -2.06 34.69 6.81
N LYS A 712 -3.17 34.32 6.16
CA LYS A 712 -3.27 33.36 5.06
C LYS A 712 -3.02 33.94 3.67
N GLN A 713 -2.70 35.23 3.55
CA GLN A 713 -2.25 35.78 2.27
C GLN A 713 -0.89 35.20 1.89
N LEU A 714 -0.85 34.49 0.75
CA LEU A 714 0.38 33.92 0.18
C LEU A 714 1.33 35.00 -0.34
N ARG A 715 0.80 36.16 -0.77
CA ARG A 715 1.57 37.31 -1.25
C ARG A 715 1.39 38.48 -0.30
N ARG A 716 2.48 39.16 0.04
CA ARG A 716 2.47 40.41 0.81
C ARG A 716 3.33 41.48 0.13
N PRO A 717 2.96 42.77 0.20
CA PRO A 717 3.73 43.85 -0.43
C PRO A 717 5.17 43.98 0.10
N ALA A 718 5.43 43.55 1.33
CA ALA A 718 6.74 43.58 1.97
C ALA A 718 7.64 42.37 1.65
N ASP A 719 7.16 41.40 0.85
CA ASP A 719 7.94 40.19 0.54
C ASP A 719 9.14 40.50 -0.35
N SER A 720 10.29 39.86 -0.09
CA SER A 720 11.51 40.06 -0.86
C SER A 720 11.36 39.58 -2.31
N PRO A 721 12.17 40.08 -3.27
CA PRO A 721 12.16 39.56 -4.65
C PRO A 721 12.49 38.06 -4.75
N ALA A 722 13.29 37.52 -3.84
CA ALA A 722 13.61 36.10 -3.79
C ALA A 722 12.41 35.27 -3.31
N PHE A 723 11.75 35.73 -2.24
CA PHE A 723 10.51 35.15 -1.72
C PHE A 723 9.42 35.13 -2.79
N GLN A 724 9.18 36.26 -3.46
CA GLN A 724 8.15 36.39 -4.50
C GLN A 724 8.35 35.35 -5.62
N LYS A 725 9.58 35.19 -6.13
CA LYS A 725 9.89 34.19 -7.16
C LYS A 725 9.64 32.75 -6.71
N MET A 726 9.98 32.43 -5.45
CA MET A 726 9.73 31.12 -4.86
C MET A 726 8.22 30.85 -4.69
N MET A 727 7.47 31.84 -4.22
CA MET A 727 6.02 31.75 -4.05
C MET A 727 5.28 31.68 -5.39
N GLU A 728 5.73 32.41 -6.41
CA GLU A 728 5.22 32.33 -7.78
C GLU A 728 5.37 30.94 -8.36
N ALA A 729 6.54 30.30 -8.17
CA ALA A 729 6.76 28.95 -8.64
C ALA A 729 5.80 27.95 -7.99
N TYR A 730 5.57 28.07 -6.67
CA TYR A 730 4.55 27.29 -5.98
C TYR A 730 3.14 27.52 -6.56
N LEU A 731 2.73 28.78 -6.76
CA LEU A 731 1.42 29.14 -7.31
C LEU A 731 1.23 28.67 -8.76
N SER A 732 2.31 28.59 -9.54
CA SER A 732 2.27 28.11 -10.93
C SER A 732 2.15 26.58 -11.05
N ALA A 733 2.35 25.84 -9.95
CA ALA A 733 2.30 24.37 -9.91
C ALA A 733 1.40 23.84 -8.77
N PRO A 734 0.10 24.22 -8.73
CA PRO A 734 -0.79 23.95 -7.60
C PRO A 734 -1.07 22.46 -7.35
N PHE A 735 -0.85 21.59 -8.35
CA PHE A 735 -1.08 20.15 -8.29
C PHE A 735 0.20 19.30 -8.28
N SER A 736 1.36 19.91 -7.99
CA SER A 736 2.65 19.19 -8.02
C SER A 736 2.81 18.10 -6.95
N GLY A 737 2.04 18.15 -5.86
CA GLY A 737 2.13 17.19 -4.75
C GLY A 737 3.43 17.24 -3.94
N ASN A 738 4.41 18.07 -4.33
CA ASN A 738 5.72 18.19 -3.68
C ASN A 738 6.22 19.65 -3.74
N GLU A 739 5.66 20.49 -2.88
CA GLU A 739 5.91 21.93 -2.87
C GLU A 739 7.35 22.26 -2.48
N ARG A 740 7.92 21.44 -1.58
CA ARG A 740 9.31 21.58 -1.14
C ARG A 740 10.27 21.47 -2.32
N ALA A 741 10.05 20.51 -3.23
CA ALA A 741 10.86 20.34 -4.43
C ALA A 741 10.71 21.49 -5.43
N VAL A 742 9.49 22.02 -5.60
CA VAL A 742 9.25 23.17 -6.50
C VAL A 742 9.97 24.41 -5.99
N VAL A 743 9.83 24.71 -4.69
CA VAL A 743 10.43 25.88 -4.06
C VAL A 743 11.96 25.73 -3.98
N SER A 744 12.48 24.54 -3.64
CA SER A 744 13.93 24.30 -3.54
C SER A 744 14.63 24.47 -4.88
N LYS A 745 14.01 24.07 -5.99
CA LYS A 745 14.56 24.25 -7.35
C LYS A 745 14.76 25.73 -7.69
N VAL A 746 13.84 26.62 -7.28
CA VAL A 746 13.99 28.06 -7.48
C VAL A 746 15.02 28.64 -6.51
N CYS A 747 14.99 28.25 -5.24
CA CYS A 747 15.99 28.65 -4.26
C CYS A 747 17.41 28.30 -4.74
N ARG A 748 17.62 27.07 -5.23
CA ARG A 748 18.88 26.61 -5.84
C ARG A 748 19.32 27.48 -7.02
N LYS A 749 18.42 27.86 -7.92
CA LYS A 749 18.75 28.79 -9.02
C LYS A 749 19.17 30.17 -8.53
N LEU A 750 18.55 30.67 -7.46
CA LEU A 750 18.92 31.95 -6.86
C LEU A 750 20.26 31.86 -6.13
N LEU A 751 20.50 30.75 -5.40
CA LEU A 751 21.75 30.47 -4.72
C LEU A 751 22.93 30.45 -5.69
N ASN A 752 22.77 29.82 -6.85
CA ASN A 752 23.79 29.74 -7.89
C ASN A 752 24.19 31.11 -8.49
N LYS A 753 23.35 32.13 -8.33
CA LYS A 753 23.67 33.51 -8.72
C LYS A 753 24.47 34.26 -7.66
N ILE A 754 24.39 33.83 -6.41
CA ILE A 754 25.09 34.44 -5.26
C ILE A 754 26.48 33.82 -5.13
N VAL A 755 26.56 32.49 -5.18
CA VAL A 755 27.80 31.73 -4.99
C VAL A 755 27.86 30.57 -5.99
N ARG A 756 29.07 30.24 -6.44
CA ARG A 756 29.28 29.07 -7.31
C ARG A 756 28.80 27.80 -6.59
N PRO A 757 28.08 26.89 -7.27
CA PRO A 757 27.55 25.67 -6.65
C PRO A 757 28.56 24.86 -5.83
N SER A 758 29.77 24.65 -6.38
CA SER A 758 30.86 23.92 -5.73
C SER A 758 31.44 24.60 -4.49
N LEU A 759 31.18 25.89 -4.28
CA LEU A 759 31.64 26.66 -3.12
C LEU A 759 30.51 26.98 -2.14
N ALA A 760 29.27 26.54 -2.41
CA ALA A 760 28.10 26.95 -1.63
C ALA A 760 27.93 26.17 -0.32
N VAL A 761 28.42 24.93 -0.25
CA VAL A 761 28.28 24.04 0.92
C VAL A 761 28.86 24.68 2.20
N PRO A 762 30.09 25.22 2.23
CA PRO A 762 30.62 25.90 3.40
C PRO A 762 29.73 27.04 3.93
N TYR A 763 29.13 27.85 3.05
CA TYR A 763 28.25 28.95 3.46
C TYR A 763 26.96 28.45 4.12
N VAL A 764 26.34 27.39 3.59
CA VAL A 764 25.12 26.82 4.17
C VAL A 764 25.41 26.17 5.52
N VAL A 765 26.54 25.48 5.64
CA VAL A 765 26.98 24.86 6.91
C VAL A 765 27.34 25.94 7.94
N ALA A 766 27.98 27.05 7.54
CA ALA A 766 28.38 28.11 8.46
C ALA A 766 27.19 28.77 9.18
N LEU A 767 26.03 28.78 8.53
CA LEU A 767 24.75 29.30 9.02
C LEU A 767 23.96 28.28 9.87
N ASP A 768 24.56 27.12 10.18
CA ASP A 768 23.94 26.02 10.93
C ASP A 768 22.67 25.46 10.23
N LYS A 769 22.65 25.50 8.88
CA LYS A 769 21.55 25.05 8.01
C LYS A 769 21.88 23.81 7.18
N ARG A 770 22.70 22.91 7.72
CA ARG A 770 23.17 21.70 7.02
C ARG A 770 22.05 20.77 6.55
N ASN A 771 20.90 20.77 7.23
CA ASN A 771 19.70 20.04 6.82
C ASN A 771 19.16 20.47 5.44
N LEU A 772 19.46 21.70 5.00
CA LEU A 772 19.04 22.22 3.69
C LEU A 772 19.95 21.77 2.54
N LEU A 773 21.13 21.21 2.83
CA LEU A 773 22.06 20.73 1.80
C LEU A 773 21.40 19.68 0.90
N TRP A 774 20.61 18.78 1.47
CA TRP A 774 19.94 17.72 0.73
C TRP A 774 18.79 18.20 -0.16
N ASP A 775 18.30 19.43 0.05
CA ASP A 775 17.27 20.04 -0.78
C ASP A 775 17.87 20.94 -1.88
N LEU A 776 18.99 21.61 -1.57
CA LEU A 776 19.54 22.67 -2.40
C LEU A 776 20.83 22.25 -3.12
N LEU A 777 21.67 21.44 -2.49
CA LEU A 777 23.05 21.14 -2.91
C LEU A 777 23.41 19.64 -2.89
N PRO A 778 22.48 18.68 -3.14
CA PRO A 778 22.79 17.26 -2.98
C PRO A 778 23.97 16.80 -3.84
N ASP A 779 24.11 17.40 -5.03
CA ASP A 779 25.16 17.11 -6.01
C ASP A 779 26.57 17.54 -5.60
N HIS A 780 26.72 18.42 -4.59
CA HIS A 780 28.04 18.89 -4.13
C HIS A 780 28.39 18.48 -2.70
N ILE A 781 27.52 17.80 -1.96
CA ILE A 781 27.82 17.45 -0.56
C ILE A 781 29.12 16.63 -0.50
N GLU A 782 29.20 15.61 -1.34
CA GLU A 782 30.29 14.62 -1.38
C GLU A 782 31.68 15.22 -1.66
N GLU A 783 31.76 16.37 -2.33
CA GLU A 783 33.02 17.08 -2.63
C GLU A 783 33.66 17.65 -1.36
N HIS A 784 32.85 17.92 -0.33
CA HIS A 784 33.28 18.59 0.90
C HIS A 784 33.37 17.65 2.11
N VAL A 785 32.93 16.40 1.94
CA VAL A 785 32.96 15.39 3.01
C VAL A 785 34.40 15.13 3.43
N LEU A 786 34.63 15.09 4.74
CA LEU A 786 35.88 14.60 5.30
C LEU A 786 35.95 13.09 5.13
N GLU A 787 36.88 12.61 4.31
CA GLU A 787 37.16 11.18 4.16
C GLU A 787 37.80 10.64 5.44
N VAL A 788 37.22 9.55 5.99
CA VAL A 788 37.72 8.87 7.17
C VAL A 788 38.13 7.46 6.73
N ASP A 789 39.41 7.12 6.86
CA ASP A 789 39.89 5.77 6.54
C ASP A 789 39.15 4.75 7.41
N HIS A 790 38.61 3.72 6.75
CA HIS A 790 38.09 2.53 7.42
C HIS A 790 39.27 1.84 8.12
N ALA A 791 39.47 2.10 9.41
CA ALA A 791 40.30 1.21 10.21
C ALA A 791 39.59 -0.16 10.25
N GLU A 792 40.30 -1.20 9.80
CA GLU A 792 39.87 -2.61 9.81
C GLU A 792 39.27 -3.07 11.15
#